data_AF-A0A9Q8Z0N2-F1
#
_entry.id   AF-A0A9Q8Z0N2-F1
#
_cell.length_a   1.000
_cell.length_b   1.000
_cell.length_c   1.000
_cell.angle_alpha   90.00
_cell.angle_beta   90.00
_cell.angle_gamma   90.00
#
_symmetry.space_group_name_H-M   'P 1'
#
loop_
_entity.id
_entity.type
_entity.pdbx_description
1 polymer ?
#
loop_
_entity_poly.entity_id
_entity_poly.type
_entity_poly.pdbx_seq_one_letter_code
_entity_poly.pdbx_strand_id
1 'polypeptide(L)'
;MALAQRSASRFFAAFYRWELHTRNAQICASKSSQYRGRICIPQHYHTTRLLHQQVQSELQIQNESTTSSGDDVRGTAESTAIPTLRPSESIREEIASREPSVEAQNTSCELSESELKQEKLKKAVRQMMRNVPSSVAVITAAHVDSDTGKHVPMGVAVSSLSTVTLDPPTISFNIKKPSKTLDAIQEANGLFRVHFPTADRGGAKLVDLFCRGNHSEAYARRDKMLKIHQPNDKTHPSTTLSRAPQILSDSVLAAIECEVTHQFPVADHLILVAKVNSIEHKASKKPAVLYIDGGYRNLKGDAIYSSERVHSRTTDEGIASFWNYPLFPGEKERQQYLDGIKNLIKSNPAYYENPTRDTYRSIEGNLPYSAASLGISVELLVAECRKEMGLPSGLTSAKQSQQVLSDFYGLLTPSMREQIVKRAKKLIELDSRFLSQPYRVLLYHLGVSPSSRDLLPSDIMEPLRAANLALPFEPENGRDSMTEDILTVERIEHRLREHLRKMKYPLALKYSFEDAMAAMGANKLAAVHFKKSRSRLLTLTHPTLFDDSAVDISGEVTPEELRVVLCRIINRLQIYSQPQFRKHINIDWCESLRRVGVNPTITGMDVEFLFGKIKHLFYSTQHFRDFPRAVEEMLRPWFDWSVDWDDLEERVKRFVQTAPMRAVAWSRKDRLAAMGLHWEATVNLPKQDSVGEKGSRPLTQGYILDTLIAKELKRHHGNGTEEENAAIAKYLKETYNFDVTRKPIEYVPAESTTQSSADEMQQAMMADLTPTQEQVWLDPPKSRQASGNAIQKAVQRPREQKSRKEEGTYSFDSTIVNGTITSVSPLMNVALRAVKYTPKSRDTVALDTMTVRGSTIRYIILPDSLPLDTLLIDDAPKPKNKARKEAAGGDRGGRGGGRGGGRGRGGGRGRGGGGRGRGRGF
;
A
#
# COMPACT_ATOMS: atom_id res chain seq x y z
N MET A 1 16.78 4.78 44.50
CA MET A 1 15.50 4.38 43.86
C MET A 1 14.58 5.60 43.97
N ALA A 2 14.00 6.21 42.93
CA ALA A 2 13.44 5.77 41.64
C ALA A 2 11.90 5.62 41.70
N LEU A 3 11.20 6.46 40.90
CA LEU A 3 9.74 6.46 40.62
C LEU A 3 8.81 6.83 41.80
N ALA A 4 7.69 7.56 41.62
CA ALA A 4 7.17 8.27 40.44
C ALA A 4 6.38 9.54 40.83
N GLN A 5 6.30 10.51 39.91
CA GLN A 5 5.34 11.63 39.95
C GLN A 5 4.13 11.32 39.07
N ARG A 6 2.90 11.67 39.50
CA ARG A 6 1.69 12.12 38.73
C ARG A 6 0.40 11.90 39.56
N SER A 7 -0.73 12.58 39.34
CA SER A 7 -0.99 13.94 38.79
C SER A 7 -2.50 14.29 38.84
N ALA A 8 -2.82 15.58 39.04
CA ALA A 8 -3.96 16.27 38.41
C ALA A 8 -5.39 15.70 38.59
N SER A 9 -5.80 15.31 39.80
CA SER A 9 -7.18 14.84 40.12
C SER A 9 -8.07 15.90 40.81
N ARG A 10 -7.91 17.19 40.50
CA ARG A 10 -8.71 18.30 41.07
C ARG A 10 -9.08 19.36 40.02
N PHE A 11 -9.96 19.02 39.08
CA PHE A 11 -10.51 19.96 38.09
C PHE A 11 -12.04 19.94 37.92
N PHE A 12 -12.76 19.08 38.68
CA PHE A 12 -14.21 18.84 38.52
C PHE A 12 -15.05 19.06 39.80
N ALA A 13 -14.50 19.71 40.83
CA ALA A 13 -15.12 19.79 42.16
C ALA A 13 -15.32 21.23 42.68
N ALA A 14 -15.56 22.21 41.78
CA ALA A 14 -15.49 23.63 42.11
C ALA A 14 -16.63 24.51 41.54
N PHE A 15 -17.81 23.95 41.25
CA PHE A 15 -18.97 24.72 40.74
C PHE A 15 -20.31 24.36 41.41
N TYR A 16 -20.42 24.59 42.73
CA TYR A 16 -21.71 24.62 43.43
C TYR A 16 -21.77 25.69 44.54
N ARG A 17 -21.97 26.95 44.13
CA ARG A 17 -23.01 27.81 44.72
C ARG A 17 -23.27 29.02 43.82
N TRP A 18 -24.54 29.40 43.71
CA TRP A 18 -25.02 30.54 42.94
C TRP A 18 -25.51 31.61 43.90
N GLU A 19 -25.15 32.87 43.67
CA GLU A 19 -26.03 34.04 43.87
C GLU A 19 -25.42 35.31 43.26
N LEU A 20 -26.24 36.36 43.12
CA LEU A 20 -26.07 37.41 42.11
C LEU A 20 -25.01 38.48 42.44
N HIS A 21 -24.31 38.94 41.39
CA HIS A 21 -23.97 40.35 41.04
C HIS A 21 -22.51 40.64 40.55
N THR A 22 -22.39 41.67 39.71
CA THR A 22 -21.35 42.75 39.72
C THR A 22 -19.83 42.59 39.33
N ARG A 23 -19.49 42.96 38.06
CA ARG A 23 -18.22 43.43 37.38
C ARG A 23 -16.80 43.35 38.05
N ASN A 24 -15.80 43.06 37.19
CA ASN A 24 -14.45 43.65 36.96
C ASN A 24 -13.36 43.84 38.06
N ALA A 25 -12.19 43.21 37.82
CA ALA A 25 -10.78 43.72 37.71
C ALA A 25 -10.21 44.79 38.70
N GLN A 26 -8.89 44.86 39.01
CA GLN A 26 -7.66 44.43 38.31
C GLN A 26 -6.52 43.88 39.23
N ILE A 27 -5.64 43.07 38.61
CA ILE A 27 -4.16 43.01 38.71
C ILE A 27 -3.47 43.51 40.01
N CYS A 28 -2.69 42.60 40.63
CA CYS A 28 -1.37 42.94 41.17
C CYS A 28 -0.35 41.89 40.69
N ALA A 29 0.84 42.33 40.28
CA ALA A 29 1.94 41.47 39.87
C ALA A 29 3.04 41.46 40.93
N SER A 30 3.77 40.35 41.07
CA SER A 30 5.06 40.33 41.77
C SER A 30 6.04 39.39 41.07
N LYS A 31 7.33 39.74 41.13
CA LYS A 31 8.44 38.98 40.52
C LYS A 31 9.26 38.30 41.63
N SER A 32 9.47 37.00 41.52
CA SER A 32 10.67 36.29 42.00
C SER A 32 10.77 34.99 41.19
N SER A 33 11.86 34.70 40.50
CA SER A 33 13.24 34.46 40.95
C SER A 33 13.43 33.08 41.59
N GLN A 34 14.11 32.24 40.81
CA GLN A 34 14.84 31.01 41.12
C GLN A 34 15.02 30.64 42.61
N TYR A 35 14.74 29.39 43.00
CA TYR A 35 15.77 28.34 43.14
C TYR A 35 15.19 26.91 43.37
N ARG A 36 16.07 25.92 43.55
CA ARG A 36 15.75 24.48 43.75
C ARG A 36 15.60 24.13 45.25
N GLY A 37 14.65 23.26 45.61
CA GLY A 37 14.52 22.71 46.97
C GLY A 37 13.67 21.42 47.03
N ARG A 38 14.01 20.48 47.92
CA ARG A 38 13.49 19.10 47.98
C ARG A 38 12.50 18.87 49.16
N ILE A 39 11.51 17.98 48.94
CA ILE A 39 10.96 16.97 49.89
C ILE A 39 9.93 17.42 50.98
N CYS A 40 8.64 17.17 50.67
CA CYS A 40 7.66 16.33 51.42
C CYS A 40 6.98 16.71 52.78
N ILE A 41 5.62 16.76 52.73
CA ILE A 41 4.62 16.06 53.61
C ILE A 41 4.41 16.57 55.07
N PRO A 42 3.16 16.72 55.62
CA PRO A 42 1.85 17.12 55.08
C PRO A 42 1.10 18.12 56.05
N GLN A 43 -0.24 17.98 56.23
CA GLN A 43 -1.14 18.71 57.16
C GLN A 43 -1.43 20.21 56.82
N HIS A 44 -2.61 20.80 57.03
CA HIS A 44 -3.99 20.28 57.26
C HIS A 44 -5.05 21.17 56.53
N TYR A 45 -6.33 21.17 56.93
CA TYR A 45 -7.51 21.63 56.14
C TYR A 45 -7.96 23.11 56.33
N HIS A 46 -9.04 23.49 55.58
CA HIS A 46 -10.01 24.61 55.76
C HIS A 46 -9.77 25.92 54.95
N THR A 47 -10.61 26.31 53.95
CA THR A 47 -11.97 26.97 53.93
C THR A 47 -11.95 28.45 54.37
N THR A 48 -12.65 29.47 53.79
CA THR A 48 -13.78 29.55 52.81
C THR A 48 -14.01 31.01 52.30
N ARG A 49 -14.80 31.20 51.21
CA ARG A 49 -15.59 32.43 50.84
C ARG A 49 -14.83 33.74 50.48
N LEU A 50 -15.43 34.79 49.86
CA LEU A 50 -16.36 34.89 48.69
C LEU A 50 -16.62 36.40 48.26
N LEU A 51 -16.95 36.65 46.99
CA LEU A 51 -17.74 37.79 46.40
C LEU A 51 -17.16 39.25 46.22
N HIS A 52 -17.24 39.74 44.97
CA HIS A 52 -17.93 40.99 44.49
C HIS A 52 -17.29 42.41 44.27
N GLN A 53 -17.64 42.98 43.08
CA GLN A 53 -18.21 44.34 42.81
C GLN A 53 -17.38 45.55 42.30
N GLN A 54 -17.50 45.82 40.97
CA GLN A 54 -17.61 47.10 40.15
C GLN A 54 -16.89 48.41 40.59
N VAL A 55 -16.52 49.39 39.74
CA VAL A 55 -17.12 49.95 38.48
C VAL A 55 -16.01 50.48 37.50
N GLN A 56 -16.30 51.54 36.72
CA GLN A 56 -15.50 52.29 35.73
C GLN A 56 -14.67 53.40 36.46
N SER A 57 -13.88 54.34 35.88
CA SER A 57 -13.77 54.91 34.51
C SER A 57 -12.37 55.54 34.25
N GLU A 58 -12.12 55.93 32.97
CA GLU A 58 -11.47 57.17 32.50
C GLU A 58 -9.97 57.54 32.73
N LEU A 59 -9.28 57.70 31.57
CA LEU A 59 -8.49 58.85 31.08
C LEU A 59 -7.37 59.54 31.91
N GLN A 60 -6.18 59.53 31.30
CA GLN A 60 -5.20 60.63 31.10
C GLN A 60 -4.67 61.45 32.29
N ILE A 61 -3.32 61.60 32.38
CA ILE A 61 -2.57 62.87 32.19
C ILE A 61 -1.03 62.65 32.30
N GLN A 62 -0.28 63.36 31.45
CA GLN A 62 1.07 64.02 31.53
C GLN A 62 2.04 63.75 32.72
N ASN A 63 3.36 64.08 32.71
CA ASN A 63 4.46 64.32 31.74
C ASN A 63 5.80 64.49 32.53
N GLU A 64 6.91 64.85 31.84
CA GLU A 64 8.15 65.49 32.37
C GLU A 64 9.19 64.62 33.11
N SER A 65 10.52 64.90 33.07
CA SER A 65 11.37 65.69 32.15
C SER A 65 12.89 65.38 32.37
N THR A 66 13.82 66.08 31.68
CA THR A 66 15.33 66.00 31.71
C THR A 66 15.97 64.73 31.09
N THR A 67 16.79 64.75 30.02
CA THR A 67 18.11 65.39 29.66
C THR A 67 19.32 64.77 30.38
N SER A 68 20.52 64.57 29.79
CA SER A 68 21.13 64.83 28.44
C SER A 68 21.91 63.56 27.97
N SER A 69 22.66 63.45 26.85
CA SER A 69 23.14 64.30 25.73
C SER A 69 23.02 63.48 24.41
N GLY A 70 22.99 63.98 23.18
CA GLY A 70 23.57 65.20 22.59
C GLY A 70 24.73 64.80 21.67
N ASP A 71 24.91 65.31 20.44
CA ASP A 71 24.19 66.33 19.61
C ASP A 71 24.65 66.11 18.14
N ASP A 72 24.04 66.54 17.02
CA ASP A 72 22.75 67.15 16.59
C ASP A 72 22.72 67.04 15.02
N VAL A 73 21.89 67.82 14.31
CA VAL A 73 22.00 68.28 12.89
C VAL A 73 21.39 67.36 11.81
N ARG A 74 20.49 67.83 10.93
CA ARG A 74 19.67 69.07 10.87
C ARG A 74 18.56 68.96 9.80
N GLY A 75 17.32 69.34 10.19
CA GLY A 75 16.36 70.04 9.31
C GLY A 75 15.47 69.21 8.37
N THR A 76 14.25 69.65 8.00
CA THR A 76 13.45 70.83 8.42
C THR A 76 11.97 70.69 7.97
N ALA A 77 11.00 71.16 8.79
CA ALA A 77 9.61 71.61 8.44
C ALA A 77 8.63 70.61 7.75
N GLU A 78 7.29 70.69 7.78
CA GLU A 78 6.19 71.38 8.55
C GLU A 78 4.88 70.55 8.26
N SER A 79 3.84 70.37 9.11
CA SER A 79 2.88 71.27 9.81
C SER A 79 1.83 71.95 8.89
N THR A 80 0.49 72.04 9.12
CA THR A 80 -0.53 71.39 10.01
C THR A 80 -1.99 71.81 9.60
N ALA A 81 -3.04 71.05 10.01
CA ALA A 81 -4.50 71.42 10.10
C ALA A 81 -5.29 71.75 8.78
N ILE A 82 -6.57 71.38 8.51
CA ILE A 82 -7.88 71.32 9.26
C ILE A 82 -8.46 72.74 9.50
N PRO A 83 -9.73 73.12 9.13
CA PRO A 83 -11.00 72.38 9.31
C PRO A 83 -12.10 72.45 8.19
N THR A 84 -13.26 71.86 8.55
CA THR A 84 -14.59 71.63 7.91
C THR A 84 -15.39 72.80 7.29
N LEU A 85 -16.30 72.50 6.32
CA LEU A 85 -17.79 72.62 6.45
C LEU A 85 -18.59 72.15 5.19
N ARG A 86 -19.94 72.04 5.31
CA ARG A 86 -20.99 71.81 4.26
C ARG A 86 -21.85 73.10 4.10
N PRO A 87 -22.77 73.30 3.11
CA PRO A 87 -23.45 72.38 2.15
C PRO A 87 -23.33 72.87 0.67
N SER A 88 -24.21 72.70 -0.35
CA SER A 88 -25.54 72.05 -0.62
C SER A 88 -25.72 71.76 -2.16
N GLU A 89 -26.84 71.13 -2.55
CA GLU A 89 -27.62 71.28 -3.82
C GLU A 89 -26.89 71.46 -5.19
N SER A 90 -26.86 70.44 -6.07
CA SER A 90 -27.83 70.21 -7.19
C SER A 90 -27.23 70.63 -8.59
N ILE A 91 -27.79 70.44 -9.81
CA ILE A 91 -29.03 69.83 -10.37
C ILE A 91 -28.84 69.46 -11.89
N ARG A 92 -29.78 68.73 -12.52
CA ARG A 92 -30.05 68.55 -13.99
C ARG A 92 -29.10 67.66 -14.84
N GLU A 93 -29.59 66.63 -15.56
CA GLU A 93 -30.33 66.56 -16.87
C GLU A 93 -29.41 66.78 -18.10
N GLU A 94 -29.50 66.06 -19.23
CA GLU A 94 -30.13 64.78 -19.63
C GLU A 94 -29.56 64.35 -21.03
N ILE A 95 -29.95 63.17 -21.56
CA ILE A 95 -30.16 62.78 -23.00
C ILE A 95 -29.98 61.25 -23.16
N ALA A 96 -30.81 60.62 -24.01
CA ALA A 96 -30.87 59.16 -24.19
C ALA A 96 -30.95 58.72 -25.66
N SER A 97 -30.59 57.45 -25.96
CA SER A 97 -31.44 56.53 -26.76
C SER A 97 -30.89 55.10 -26.96
N ARG A 98 -31.64 54.12 -26.43
CA ARG A 98 -32.01 52.79 -26.99
C ARG A 98 -31.01 51.88 -27.73
N GLU A 99 -30.68 50.77 -27.06
CA GLU A 99 -31.06 49.35 -27.38
C GLU A 99 -30.70 48.70 -28.74
N PRO A 100 -30.47 47.36 -28.80
CA PRO A 100 -31.41 46.31 -28.35
C PRO A 100 -30.87 45.32 -27.28
N SER A 101 -31.73 44.37 -26.90
CA SER A 101 -31.62 43.50 -25.71
C SER A 101 -31.30 42.02 -26.03
N VAL A 102 -30.84 41.28 -25.00
CA VAL A 102 -31.32 39.92 -24.60
C VAL A 102 -30.54 39.35 -23.39
N GLU A 103 -31.27 39.18 -22.26
CA GLU A 103 -31.15 38.16 -21.19
C GLU A 103 -29.93 37.97 -20.23
N ALA A 104 -30.23 37.29 -19.11
CA ALA A 104 -29.34 36.52 -18.21
C ALA A 104 -28.51 37.24 -17.11
N GLN A 105 -29.22 37.91 -16.21
CA GLN A 105 -28.95 38.10 -14.76
C GLN A 105 -27.69 37.44 -14.14
N ASN A 106 -26.87 38.24 -13.47
CA ASN A 106 -25.96 37.81 -12.38
C ASN A 106 -25.74 38.98 -11.39
N THR A 107 -26.53 39.03 -10.32
CA THR A 107 -26.45 40.09 -9.29
C THR A 107 -26.03 39.50 -7.94
N SER A 108 -24.73 39.55 -7.66
CA SER A 108 -24.20 39.32 -6.31
C SER A 108 -24.53 40.51 -5.41
N CYS A 109 -25.27 40.29 -4.33
CA CYS A 109 -25.60 41.33 -3.37
C CYS A 109 -24.37 41.66 -2.49
N GLU A 110 -24.02 42.94 -2.38
CA GLU A 110 -22.90 43.38 -1.53
C GLU A 110 -23.30 43.33 -0.05
N LEU A 111 -22.52 42.61 0.76
CA LEU A 111 -22.76 42.48 2.21
C LEU A 111 -22.28 43.72 2.97
N SER A 112 -23.04 44.14 3.97
CA SER A 112 -22.73 45.33 4.76
C SER A 112 -21.47 45.17 5.62
N GLU A 113 -20.84 46.29 5.99
CA GLU A 113 -19.62 46.24 6.82
C GLU A 113 -19.81 45.53 8.16
N SER A 114 -21.00 45.66 8.77
CA SER A 114 -21.35 45.04 10.04
C SER A 114 -21.42 43.52 9.90
N GLU A 115 -22.01 43.02 8.82
CA GLU A 115 -22.01 41.60 8.47
C GLU A 115 -20.61 41.08 8.20
N LEU A 116 -19.78 41.83 7.46
CA LEU A 116 -18.38 41.46 7.21
C LEU A 116 -17.52 41.43 8.49
N LYS A 117 -17.77 42.35 9.43
CA LYS A 117 -17.17 42.35 10.78
C LYS A 117 -17.64 41.14 11.60
N GLN A 118 -18.93 40.79 11.55
CA GLN A 118 -19.48 39.62 12.23
C GLN A 118 -19.01 38.28 11.62
N GLU A 119 -18.87 38.21 10.30
CA GLU A 119 -18.25 37.12 9.53
C GLU A 119 -16.81 36.84 9.99
N LYS A 120 -15.98 37.90 10.08
CA LYS A 120 -14.59 37.81 10.56
C LYS A 120 -14.54 37.28 12.00
N LEU A 121 -15.43 37.75 12.88
CA LEU A 121 -15.53 37.24 14.26
C LEU A 121 -15.98 35.77 14.32
N LYS A 122 -17.00 35.38 13.56
CA LYS A 122 -17.46 33.97 13.42
C LYS A 122 -16.33 33.05 12.96
N LYS A 123 -15.49 33.50 12.02
CA LYS A 123 -14.31 32.78 11.53
C LYS A 123 -13.22 32.68 12.60
N ALA A 124 -12.90 33.78 13.29
CA ALA A 124 -11.88 33.81 14.36
C ALA A 124 -12.24 32.91 15.56
N VAL A 125 -13.47 32.99 16.08
CA VAL A 125 -13.94 32.14 17.19
C VAL A 125 -13.89 30.65 16.79
N ARG A 126 -14.28 30.31 15.56
CA ARG A 126 -14.19 28.93 15.05
C ARG A 126 -12.75 28.45 14.92
N GLN A 127 -11.80 29.32 14.58
CA GLN A 127 -10.37 28.98 14.50
C GLN A 127 -9.79 28.78 15.90
N MET A 128 -10.09 29.65 16.87
CA MET A 128 -9.70 29.48 18.27
C MET A 128 -10.21 28.15 18.85
N MET A 129 -11.51 27.86 18.66
CA MET A 129 -12.12 26.63 19.19
C MET A 129 -11.62 25.34 18.53
N ARG A 130 -10.99 25.38 17.35
CA ARG A 130 -10.32 24.20 16.77
C ARG A 130 -9.08 23.79 17.56
N ASN A 131 -8.43 24.72 18.26
CA ASN A 131 -7.24 24.45 19.06
C ASN A 131 -7.59 23.91 20.46
N VAL A 132 -8.87 23.89 20.84
CA VAL A 132 -9.35 23.33 22.10
C VAL A 132 -9.66 21.84 21.88
N PRO A 133 -9.05 20.91 22.64
CA PRO A 133 -9.34 19.48 22.50
C PRO A 133 -10.76 19.16 22.97
N SER A 134 -11.54 18.54 22.10
CA SER A 134 -12.90 18.07 22.36
C SER A 134 -12.99 16.55 22.38
N SER A 135 -13.79 15.98 23.28
CA SER A 135 -14.19 14.57 23.21
C SER A 135 -15.22 14.35 22.11
N VAL A 136 -15.10 13.25 21.35
CA VAL A 136 -16.06 12.88 20.31
C VAL A 136 -16.99 11.77 20.79
N ALA A 137 -18.28 11.87 20.48
CA ALA A 137 -19.26 10.81 20.65
C ALA A 137 -20.16 10.68 19.41
N VAL A 138 -20.77 9.51 19.22
CA VAL A 138 -21.78 9.26 18.19
C VAL A 138 -23.12 9.04 18.87
N ILE A 139 -24.11 9.84 18.52
CA ILE A 139 -25.49 9.72 19.01
C ILE A 139 -26.31 8.97 17.97
N THR A 140 -27.11 8.01 18.40
CA THR A 140 -28.03 7.23 17.56
C THR A 140 -29.44 7.27 18.17
N ALA A 141 -30.46 7.37 17.33
CA ALA A 141 -31.87 7.38 17.72
C ALA A 141 -32.65 6.34 16.90
N ALA A 142 -33.77 5.86 17.44
CA ALA A 142 -34.69 5.02 16.68
C ALA A 142 -35.48 5.87 15.69
N HIS A 143 -35.50 5.48 14.43
CA HIS A 143 -36.33 6.11 13.38
C HIS A 143 -36.77 5.03 12.37
N VAL A 144 -37.90 5.27 11.71
CA VAL A 144 -38.41 4.45 10.60
C VAL A 144 -38.53 5.36 9.39
N ASP A 145 -37.81 5.03 8.32
CA ASP A 145 -37.77 5.84 7.11
C ASP A 145 -39.10 5.76 6.34
N SER A 146 -39.78 6.91 6.19
CA SER A 146 -41.12 7.05 5.60
C SER A 146 -41.27 6.37 4.24
N ASP A 147 -40.23 6.46 3.42
CA ASP A 147 -40.22 6.04 2.03
C ASP A 147 -40.00 4.53 1.86
N THR A 148 -39.54 3.85 2.92
CA THR A 148 -39.15 2.42 2.86
C THR A 148 -39.75 1.54 3.96
N GLY A 149 -40.39 2.14 4.98
CA GLY A 149 -41.03 1.42 6.08
C GLY A 149 -40.07 0.61 6.95
N LYS A 150 -38.79 0.99 6.97
CA LYS A 150 -37.70 0.24 7.64
C LYS A 150 -36.97 1.09 8.67
N HIS A 151 -36.50 0.43 9.72
CA HIS A 151 -35.51 1.01 10.61
C HIS A 151 -34.24 1.38 9.83
N VAL A 152 -33.63 2.50 10.22
CA VAL A 152 -32.41 3.03 9.59
C VAL A 152 -31.34 3.34 10.65
N PRO A 153 -30.04 3.24 10.30
CA PRO A 153 -28.94 3.60 11.19
C PRO A 153 -28.78 5.13 11.30
N MET A 154 -29.81 5.80 11.83
CA MET A 154 -29.80 7.25 12.05
C MET A 154 -28.92 7.61 13.24
N GLY A 155 -28.13 8.67 13.05
CA GLY A 155 -27.32 9.24 14.11
C GLY A 155 -26.55 10.47 13.66
N VAL A 156 -25.79 11.05 14.58
CA VAL A 156 -24.93 12.22 14.36
C VAL A 156 -23.68 12.13 15.23
N ALA A 157 -22.53 12.52 14.68
CA ALA A 157 -21.32 12.70 15.46
C ALA A 157 -21.31 14.08 16.14
N VAL A 158 -21.06 14.13 17.45
CA VAL A 158 -20.98 15.36 18.25
C VAL A 158 -19.63 15.49 18.95
N SER A 159 -19.17 16.74 19.09
CA SER A 159 -18.01 17.15 19.89
C SER A 159 -18.40 18.06 21.07
N SER A 160 -19.70 18.24 21.29
CA SER A 160 -20.32 19.14 22.28
C SER A 160 -20.84 18.40 23.53
N LEU A 161 -20.53 17.10 23.67
CA LEU A 161 -21.00 16.27 24.78
C LEU A 161 -20.26 16.59 26.08
N SER A 162 -21.01 16.80 27.17
CA SER A 162 -20.48 17.03 28.51
C SER A 162 -21.35 16.39 29.61
N THR A 163 -20.80 16.19 30.80
CA THR A 163 -21.50 15.75 32.01
C THR A 163 -21.96 16.96 32.82
N VAL A 164 -23.24 17.00 33.22
CA VAL A 164 -23.86 18.14 33.93
C VAL A 164 -23.90 17.92 35.44
N THR A 165 -24.43 16.76 35.87
CA THR A 165 -24.47 16.32 37.26
C THR A 165 -24.37 14.78 37.30
N LEU A 166 -23.92 14.23 38.43
CA LEU A 166 -23.90 12.79 38.69
C LEU A 166 -25.14 12.31 39.45
N ASP A 167 -25.92 13.23 40.02
CA ASP A 167 -27.16 12.95 40.76
C ASP A 167 -28.29 13.93 40.34
N PRO A 168 -29.38 13.44 39.71
CA PRO A 168 -29.40 12.19 38.95
C PRO A 168 -28.37 12.27 37.80
N PRO A 169 -27.78 11.16 37.34
CA PRO A 169 -26.71 11.20 36.34
C PRO A 169 -27.21 11.79 35.02
N THR A 170 -26.65 12.93 34.62
CA THR A 170 -27.18 13.80 33.55
C THR A 170 -26.07 14.30 32.63
N ILE A 171 -26.30 14.22 31.33
CA ILE A 171 -25.42 14.72 30.27
C ILE A 171 -26.07 15.89 29.50
N SER A 172 -25.26 16.67 28.80
CA SER A 172 -25.74 17.65 27.81
C SER A 172 -24.93 17.64 26.53
N PHE A 173 -25.56 18.01 25.42
CA PHE A 173 -24.91 18.19 24.12
C PHE A 173 -25.74 19.13 23.23
N ASN A 174 -25.08 19.69 22.22
CA ASN A 174 -25.67 20.70 21.34
C ASN A 174 -25.89 20.12 19.94
N ILE A 175 -27.12 20.20 19.42
CA ILE A 175 -27.47 19.90 18.02
C ILE A 175 -27.87 21.18 17.29
N LYS A 176 -27.44 21.34 16.04
CA LYS A 176 -27.87 22.43 15.15
C LYS A 176 -29.27 22.16 14.57
N LYS A 177 -30.11 23.19 14.43
CA LYS A 177 -31.38 23.12 13.68
C LYS A 177 -31.20 23.56 12.21
N PRO A 178 -32.00 23.01 11.27
CA PRO A 178 -32.84 21.80 11.39
C PRO A 178 -31.96 20.53 11.42
N SER A 179 -32.46 19.44 12.02
CA SER A 179 -31.73 18.16 12.08
C SER A 179 -32.67 16.97 12.27
N LYS A 180 -32.70 16.07 11.27
CA LYS A 180 -33.46 14.80 11.31
C LYS A 180 -33.21 13.96 12.57
N THR A 181 -32.03 14.09 13.18
CA THR A 181 -31.71 13.35 14.41
C THR A 181 -32.29 14.01 15.66
N LEU A 182 -32.56 15.32 15.66
CA LEU A 182 -33.38 15.93 16.71
C LEU A 182 -34.82 15.44 16.58
N ASP A 183 -35.35 15.46 15.34
CA ASP A 183 -36.71 15.08 15.02
C ASP A 183 -36.97 13.61 15.43
N ALA A 184 -36.08 12.68 15.06
CA ALA A 184 -36.14 11.28 15.49
C ALA A 184 -35.97 11.05 17.01
N ILE A 185 -35.22 11.90 17.72
CA ILE A 185 -35.16 11.84 19.19
C ILE A 185 -36.51 12.23 19.79
N GLN A 186 -37.23 13.18 19.19
CA GLN A 186 -38.57 13.57 19.62
C GLN A 186 -39.61 12.49 19.30
N GLU A 187 -39.56 11.87 18.11
CA GLU A 187 -40.37 10.69 17.74
C GLU A 187 -40.15 9.49 18.68
N ALA A 188 -38.92 9.27 19.14
CA ALA A 188 -38.54 8.19 20.05
C ALA A 188 -38.86 8.49 21.54
N ASN A 189 -39.85 9.34 21.83
CA ASN A 189 -40.21 9.79 23.19
C ASN A 189 -39.02 10.38 23.98
N GLY A 190 -38.07 11.03 23.31
CA GLY A 190 -36.86 11.56 23.93
C GLY A 190 -35.77 10.52 24.21
N LEU A 191 -35.96 9.25 23.85
CA LEU A 191 -34.98 8.18 24.09
C LEU A 191 -33.93 8.09 22.98
N PHE A 192 -32.67 7.97 23.38
CA PHE A 192 -31.54 7.82 22.45
C PHE A 192 -30.36 7.10 23.10
N ARG A 193 -29.34 6.81 22.30
CA ARG A 193 -28.13 6.12 22.74
C ARG A 193 -26.87 6.85 22.28
N VAL A 194 -25.90 6.97 23.18
CA VAL A 194 -24.59 7.60 22.95
C VAL A 194 -23.53 6.50 22.89
N HIS A 195 -22.66 6.52 21.89
CA HIS A 195 -21.55 5.57 21.71
C HIS A 195 -20.22 6.34 21.74
N PHE A 196 -19.28 5.89 22.58
CA PHE A 196 -17.96 6.49 22.71
C PHE A 196 -16.94 5.75 21.81
N PRO A 197 -16.42 6.37 20.73
CA PRO A 197 -15.44 5.76 19.85
C PRO A 197 -14.06 5.65 20.52
N THR A 198 -13.41 4.49 20.37
CA THR A 198 -12.02 4.24 20.79
C THR A 198 -11.01 4.98 19.90
N ALA A 199 -9.84 5.30 20.44
CA ALA A 199 -8.71 5.95 19.78
C ALA A 199 -7.97 5.07 18.74
N ASP A 200 -8.73 4.42 17.86
CA ASP A 200 -8.27 3.55 16.77
C ASP A 200 -8.72 4.08 15.40
N ARG A 201 -8.09 3.60 14.32
CA ARG A 201 -8.54 3.81 12.93
C ARG A 201 -10.02 3.43 12.72
N GLY A 202 -10.51 2.43 13.44
CA GLY A 202 -11.91 2.01 13.42
C GLY A 202 -12.85 3.04 14.08
N GLY A 203 -12.48 3.61 15.22
CA GLY A 203 -13.23 4.67 15.87
C GLY A 203 -13.25 5.97 15.07
N ALA A 204 -12.12 6.36 14.47
CA ALA A 204 -12.05 7.49 13.55
C ALA A 204 -12.93 7.29 12.29
N LYS A 205 -12.98 6.06 11.73
CA LYS A 205 -13.89 5.73 10.63
C LYS A 205 -15.36 5.76 11.05
N LEU A 206 -15.68 5.25 12.25
CA LEU A 206 -17.03 5.27 12.80
C LEU A 206 -17.56 6.71 12.89
N VAL A 207 -16.78 7.65 13.46
CA VAL A 207 -17.15 9.06 13.54
C VAL A 207 -17.41 9.66 12.15
N ASP A 208 -16.49 9.45 11.20
CA ASP A 208 -16.58 10.04 9.86
C ASP A 208 -17.88 9.62 9.12
N LEU A 209 -18.32 8.36 9.27
CA LEU A 209 -19.59 7.86 8.73
C LEU A 209 -20.84 8.52 9.35
N PHE A 210 -20.74 9.07 10.56
CA PHE A 210 -21.80 9.83 11.23
C PHE A 210 -21.66 11.36 11.09
N CYS A 211 -20.55 11.86 10.52
CA CYS A 211 -20.41 13.25 10.09
C CYS A 211 -21.11 13.54 8.74
N ARG A 212 -21.35 12.52 7.90
CA ARG A 212 -21.86 12.66 6.52
C ARG A 212 -23.37 12.93 6.38
N GLY A 213 -24.05 13.35 7.44
CA GLY A 213 -25.49 13.64 7.45
C GLY A 213 -26.37 12.39 7.39
N ASN A 214 -27.68 12.59 7.18
CA ASN A 214 -28.71 11.54 7.26
C ASN A 214 -29.56 11.48 5.98
N HIS A 215 -29.08 10.66 5.04
CA HIS A 215 -29.69 10.39 3.73
C HIS A 215 -29.50 8.90 3.37
N SER A 216 -30.29 8.40 2.42
CA SER A 216 -30.39 6.97 2.10
C SER A 216 -29.06 6.29 1.73
N GLU A 217 -28.17 6.97 1.00
CA GLU A 217 -26.83 6.44 0.72
C GLU A 217 -25.95 6.34 1.98
N ALA A 218 -26.03 7.31 2.91
CA ALA A 218 -25.26 7.25 4.14
C ALA A 218 -25.71 6.07 5.01
N TYR A 219 -27.02 5.76 5.03
CA TYR A 219 -27.54 4.57 5.69
C TYR A 219 -26.98 3.28 5.07
N ALA A 220 -27.07 3.13 3.74
CA ALA A 220 -26.53 1.97 3.03
C ALA A 220 -25.00 1.80 3.21
N ARG A 221 -24.25 2.91 3.30
CA ARG A 221 -22.80 2.89 3.60
C ARG A 221 -22.53 2.49 5.06
N ARG A 222 -23.35 2.94 6.02
CA ARG A 222 -23.25 2.52 7.44
C ARG A 222 -23.48 1.02 7.57
N ASP A 223 -24.56 0.50 7.02
CA ASP A 223 -24.89 -0.94 7.11
C ASP A 223 -23.85 -1.83 6.36
N LYS A 224 -23.25 -1.36 5.25
CA LYS A 224 -22.15 -2.09 4.57
C LYS A 224 -20.80 -2.01 5.32
N MET A 225 -20.55 -0.98 6.13
CA MET A 225 -19.23 -0.73 6.75
C MET A 225 -19.17 -0.92 8.26
N LEU A 226 -20.29 -1.02 8.96
CA LEU A 226 -20.38 -1.15 10.41
C LEU A 226 -21.28 -2.33 10.79
N LYS A 227 -20.88 -3.10 11.80
CA LYS A 227 -21.75 -4.12 12.41
C LYS A 227 -22.80 -3.41 13.29
N ILE A 228 -23.92 -3.01 12.70
CA ILE A 228 -25.05 -2.39 13.40
C ILE A 228 -26.12 -3.45 13.65
N HIS A 229 -26.54 -3.61 14.90
CA HIS A 229 -27.75 -4.33 15.27
C HIS A 229 -28.90 -3.33 15.40
N GLN A 230 -29.99 -3.59 14.69
CA GLN A 230 -31.23 -2.81 14.76
C GLN A 230 -32.30 -3.68 15.45
N PRO A 231 -32.78 -3.33 16.65
CA PRO A 231 -33.69 -4.16 17.43
C PRO A 231 -35.14 -4.06 16.92
N ASN A 232 -35.44 -4.85 15.89
CA ASN A 232 -36.76 -4.89 15.24
C ASN A 232 -37.88 -5.39 16.19
N ASP A 233 -37.56 -6.25 17.15
CA ASP A 233 -38.55 -6.99 17.94
C ASP A 233 -38.42 -6.78 19.46
N LYS A 234 -39.54 -6.82 20.18
CA LYS A 234 -39.58 -6.59 21.65
C LYS A 234 -39.02 -7.77 22.46
N THR A 235 -38.89 -8.94 21.85
CA THR A 235 -38.59 -10.23 22.50
C THR A 235 -37.11 -10.63 22.45
N HIS A 236 -36.28 -9.90 21.70
CA HIS A 236 -34.85 -10.20 21.59
C HIS A 236 -34.08 -9.76 22.86
N PRO A 237 -33.20 -10.59 23.45
CA PRO A 237 -32.46 -10.24 24.67
C PRO A 237 -31.43 -9.11 24.48
N SER A 238 -31.19 -8.67 23.24
CA SER A 238 -30.39 -7.50 22.89
C SER A 238 -31.21 -6.22 22.71
N THR A 239 -32.54 -6.28 22.74
CA THR A 239 -33.41 -5.11 22.56
C THR A 239 -33.41 -4.25 23.83
N THR A 240 -32.84 -3.05 23.73
CA THR A 240 -32.77 -2.08 24.83
C THR A 240 -33.89 -1.03 24.74
N LEU A 241 -34.14 -0.32 25.85
CA LEU A 241 -35.27 0.60 26.03
C LEU A 241 -35.34 1.67 24.92
N SER A 242 -34.19 2.22 24.52
CA SER A 242 -34.12 3.24 23.47
C SER A 242 -34.50 2.74 22.06
N ARG A 243 -34.47 1.41 21.83
CA ARG A 243 -34.51 0.75 20.51
C ARG A 243 -33.53 1.32 19.47
N ALA A 244 -32.54 2.11 19.89
CA ALA A 244 -31.66 2.83 18.99
C ALA A 244 -30.61 1.90 18.34
N PRO A 245 -30.11 2.22 17.13
CA PRO A 245 -29.08 1.44 16.44
C PRO A 245 -27.84 1.13 17.32
N GLN A 246 -27.59 -0.15 17.58
CA GLN A 246 -26.48 -0.61 18.42
C GLN A 246 -25.25 -0.94 17.59
N ILE A 247 -24.13 -0.24 17.83
CA ILE A 247 -22.86 -0.47 17.11
C ILE A 247 -22.09 -1.59 17.83
N LEU A 248 -22.08 -2.78 17.24
CA LEU A 248 -21.43 -4.01 17.76
C LEU A 248 -19.99 -4.16 17.24
N SER A 249 -19.22 -3.07 17.22
CA SER A 249 -17.81 -3.09 16.82
C SER A 249 -16.90 -2.88 18.02
N ASP A 250 -15.74 -3.53 18.03
CA ASP A 250 -14.67 -3.38 19.03
C ASP A 250 -14.09 -1.94 19.08
N SER A 251 -14.49 -1.10 18.12
CA SER A 251 -14.11 0.32 18.04
C SER A 251 -14.95 1.23 18.94
N VAL A 252 -15.92 0.69 19.71
CA VAL A 252 -16.69 1.42 20.73
C VAL A 252 -16.21 1.04 22.14
N LEU A 253 -15.89 2.03 22.96
CA LEU A 253 -15.40 1.88 24.34
C LEU A 253 -16.55 1.59 25.31
N ALA A 254 -17.60 2.41 25.23
CA ALA A 254 -18.80 2.28 26.02
C ALA A 254 -19.99 2.82 25.22
N ALA A 255 -21.20 2.39 25.57
CA ALA A 255 -22.43 3.00 25.12
C ALA A 255 -23.33 3.33 26.33
N ILE A 256 -24.13 4.38 26.23
CA ILE A 256 -24.99 4.89 27.29
C ILE A 256 -26.39 5.14 26.72
N GLU A 257 -27.43 4.67 27.41
CA GLU A 257 -28.81 4.97 27.04
C GLU A 257 -29.35 6.14 27.86
N CYS A 258 -30.00 7.08 27.18
CA CYS A 258 -30.35 8.38 27.72
C CYS A 258 -31.78 8.80 27.32
N GLU A 259 -32.35 9.68 28.15
CA GLU A 259 -33.71 10.20 28.02
C GLU A 259 -33.67 11.73 28.15
N VAL A 260 -34.16 12.45 27.13
CA VAL A 260 -34.19 13.92 27.14
C VAL A 260 -35.14 14.42 28.22
N THR A 261 -34.63 15.24 29.14
CA THR A 261 -35.41 15.87 30.21
C THR A 261 -35.72 17.33 29.93
N HIS A 262 -34.76 18.08 29.36
CA HIS A 262 -34.91 19.51 29.08
C HIS A 262 -34.31 19.87 27.72
N GLN A 263 -34.89 20.88 27.06
CA GLN A 263 -34.48 21.36 25.73
C GLN A 263 -34.36 22.88 25.76
N PHE A 264 -33.14 23.42 25.56
CA PHE A 264 -32.89 24.87 25.59
C PHE A 264 -32.52 25.38 24.19
N PRO A 265 -33.40 26.15 23.51
CA PRO A 265 -33.08 26.73 22.19
C PRO A 265 -32.10 27.91 22.34
N VAL A 266 -31.03 27.90 21.55
CA VAL A 266 -29.98 28.93 21.53
C VAL A 266 -29.65 29.27 20.07
N ALA A 267 -30.41 30.23 19.52
CA ALA A 267 -30.33 30.67 18.12
C ALA A 267 -30.41 29.50 17.10
N ASP A 268 -29.32 29.17 16.40
CA ASP A 268 -29.27 28.10 15.41
C ASP A 268 -29.02 26.70 16.01
N HIS A 269 -28.79 26.60 17.33
CA HIS A 269 -28.58 25.36 18.06
C HIS A 269 -29.65 25.13 19.14
N LEU A 270 -29.72 23.90 19.62
CA LEU A 270 -30.51 23.50 20.78
C LEU A 270 -29.64 22.62 21.68
N ILE A 271 -29.61 22.96 22.98
CA ILE A 271 -28.93 22.21 24.02
C ILE A 271 -29.92 21.18 24.56
N LEU A 272 -29.63 19.90 24.34
CA LEU A 272 -30.37 18.79 24.94
C LEU A 272 -29.71 18.43 26.27
N VAL A 273 -30.51 18.34 27.33
CA VAL A 273 -30.09 17.84 28.65
C VAL A 273 -30.85 16.56 28.93
N ALA A 274 -30.10 15.47 29.16
CA ALA A 274 -30.65 14.12 29.19
C ALA A 274 -30.14 13.33 30.39
N LYS A 275 -31.06 12.62 31.05
CA LYS A 275 -30.76 11.69 32.13
C LYS A 275 -30.17 10.40 31.54
N VAL A 276 -29.19 9.83 32.22
CA VAL A 276 -28.60 8.52 31.91
C VAL A 276 -29.41 7.44 32.61
N ASN A 277 -29.91 6.47 31.84
CA ASN A 277 -30.72 5.37 32.33
C ASN A 277 -29.94 4.04 32.39
N SER A 278 -28.93 3.82 31.53
CA SER A 278 -28.02 2.67 31.64
C SER A 278 -26.66 2.90 30.94
N ILE A 279 -25.64 2.14 31.35
CA ILE A 279 -24.27 2.20 30.81
C ILE A 279 -23.81 0.77 30.45
N GLU A 280 -23.37 0.58 29.22
CA GLU A 280 -22.78 -0.65 28.68
C GLU A 280 -21.28 -0.42 28.41
N HIS A 281 -20.41 -0.97 29.26
CA HIS A 281 -18.97 -0.98 29.03
C HIS A 281 -18.57 -2.14 28.12
N LYS A 282 -17.82 -1.86 27.04
CA LYS A 282 -17.25 -2.89 26.17
C LYS A 282 -15.81 -3.18 26.59
N ALA A 283 -15.35 -4.41 26.38
CA ALA A 283 -14.09 -4.93 26.92
C ALA A 283 -12.79 -4.28 26.36
N SER A 284 -12.87 -3.17 25.62
CA SER A 284 -11.70 -2.50 25.06
C SER A 284 -10.98 -1.66 26.12
N LYS A 285 -9.69 -1.96 26.36
CA LYS A 285 -8.83 -1.19 27.29
C LYS A 285 -8.23 0.07 26.65
N LYS A 286 -8.87 0.64 25.63
CA LYS A 286 -8.36 1.77 24.83
C LYS A 286 -9.09 3.07 25.18
N PRO A 287 -8.41 4.22 25.21
CA PRO A 287 -9.06 5.49 25.49
C PRO A 287 -9.97 5.93 24.33
N ALA A 288 -10.81 6.94 24.57
CA ALA A 288 -11.67 7.52 23.55
C ALA A 288 -10.92 8.42 22.54
N VAL A 289 -11.53 8.66 21.37
CA VAL A 289 -11.02 9.62 20.37
C VAL A 289 -11.08 11.07 20.90
N LEU A 290 -9.97 11.80 20.76
CA LEU A 290 -9.95 13.25 20.87
C LEU A 290 -10.06 13.90 19.48
N TYR A 291 -10.67 15.08 19.41
CA TYR A 291 -10.67 15.94 18.22
C TYR A 291 -9.98 17.27 18.55
N ILE A 292 -8.97 17.62 17.75
CA ILE A 292 -8.22 18.89 17.87
C ILE A 292 -7.57 19.21 16.52
N ASP A 293 -7.55 20.48 16.16
CA ASP A 293 -6.99 21.00 14.91
C ASP A 293 -7.54 20.28 13.65
N GLY A 294 -8.86 20.14 13.59
CA GLY A 294 -9.57 19.54 12.46
C GLY A 294 -9.41 18.01 12.29
N GLY A 295 -8.59 17.36 13.12
CA GLY A 295 -8.24 15.94 13.04
C GLY A 295 -8.53 15.15 14.32
N TYR A 296 -8.56 13.82 14.18
CA TYR A 296 -8.69 12.89 15.30
C TYR A 296 -7.31 12.56 15.88
N ARG A 297 -7.20 12.48 17.20
CA ARG A 297 -5.95 12.16 17.91
C ARG A 297 -6.15 11.19 19.07
N ASN A 298 -5.09 10.50 19.44
CA ASN A 298 -5.00 9.66 20.64
C ASN A 298 -4.53 10.50 21.85
N LEU A 299 -4.65 9.99 23.08
CA LEU A 299 -4.20 10.67 24.32
C LEU A 299 -2.70 11.06 24.32
N LYS A 300 -1.89 10.43 23.46
CA LYS A 300 -0.47 10.73 23.27
C LYS A 300 -0.19 11.92 22.34
N GLY A 301 -1.21 12.45 21.65
CA GLY A 301 -1.06 13.47 20.61
C GLY A 301 -0.89 12.93 19.19
N ASP A 302 -0.74 11.61 19.03
CA ASP A 302 -0.64 10.91 17.74
C ASP A 302 -1.91 11.12 16.89
N ALA A 303 -1.75 11.39 15.59
CA ALA A 303 -2.86 11.57 14.65
C ALA A 303 -3.48 10.22 14.23
N ILE A 304 -4.82 10.14 14.25
CA ILE A 304 -5.58 8.96 13.86
C ILE A 304 -6.29 9.24 12.52
N TYR A 305 -5.78 8.65 11.44
CA TYR A 305 -6.33 8.85 10.10
C TYR A 305 -7.55 7.94 9.86
N SER A 306 -8.73 8.52 9.62
CA SER A 306 -9.86 7.78 9.03
C SER A 306 -9.47 7.32 7.62
N SER A 307 -9.95 6.15 7.18
CA SER A 307 -9.47 5.52 5.93
C SER A 307 -9.71 6.33 4.67
N GLU A 308 -10.66 7.27 4.68
CA GLU A 308 -11.03 8.12 3.54
C GLU A 308 -10.43 9.54 3.62
N ARG A 309 -9.77 9.93 4.74
CA ARG A 309 -8.89 11.11 4.77
C ARG A 309 -7.44 10.78 4.41
N VAL A 310 -7.12 9.52 4.21
CA VAL A 310 -5.86 9.07 3.59
C VAL A 310 -6.05 9.16 2.07
N HIS A 311 -5.58 10.28 1.49
CA HIS A 311 -5.69 10.64 0.06
C HIS A 311 -7.05 11.11 -0.45
N SER A 312 -7.49 12.25 0.09
CA SER A 312 -8.06 13.32 -0.76
C SER A 312 -7.34 14.66 -0.55
N ARG A 313 -6.00 14.63 -0.54
CA ARG A 313 -5.25 15.70 -1.23
C ARG A 313 -5.73 15.63 -2.68
N THR A 314 -5.99 16.78 -3.31
CA THR A 314 -6.58 16.80 -4.64
C THR A 314 -5.69 16.07 -5.63
N THR A 315 -6.30 15.20 -6.45
CA THR A 315 -5.65 14.63 -7.62
C THR A 315 -5.70 15.63 -8.78
N ASP A 316 -5.20 16.84 -8.52
CA ASP A 316 -4.90 17.84 -9.53
C ASP A 316 -3.54 17.48 -10.15
N GLU A 317 -3.53 16.43 -10.97
CA GLU A 317 -2.45 16.01 -11.89
C GLU A 317 -1.04 15.74 -11.27
N GLY A 318 -0.90 15.81 -9.95
CA GLY A 318 0.36 15.68 -9.22
C GLY A 318 0.96 14.27 -9.22
N ILE A 319 1.82 14.00 -10.20
CA ILE A 319 2.69 12.82 -10.35
C ILE A 319 1.94 11.48 -10.25
N ALA A 320 1.65 10.87 -11.42
CA ALA A 320 1.14 9.51 -11.50
C ALA A 320 1.96 8.55 -10.62
N SER A 321 1.29 7.72 -9.81
CA SER A 321 1.93 7.01 -8.70
C SER A 321 3.15 6.22 -9.17
N PHE A 322 4.33 6.61 -8.70
CA PHE A 322 5.63 6.04 -9.05
C PHE A 322 5.68 4.51 -8.86
N TRP A 323 4.88 4.00 -7.92
CA TRP A 323 4.75 2.57 -7.63
C TRP A 323 4.03 1.76 -8.73
N ASN A 324 3.43 2.43 -9.73
CA ASN A 324 2.83 1.82 -10.91
C ASN A 324 3.88 1.45 -11.98
N TYR A 325 5.12 1.98 -11.90
CA TYR A 325 6.21 1.61 -12.81
C TYR A 325 6.60 0.12 -12.68
N PRO A 326 7.39 -0.43 -13.63
CA PRO A 326 7.91 -1.81 -13.57
C PRO A 326 8.62 -2.15 -12.26
N LEU A 327 8.93 -3.44 -12.06
CA LEU A 327 9.54 -3.92 -10.81
C LEU A 327 10.91 -3.28 -10.51
N PHE A 328 11.63 -2.87 -11.56
CA PHE A 328 12.80 -1.99 -11.48
C PHE A 328 12.63 -0.90 -12.54
N PRO A 329 12.51 0.38 -12.17
CA PRO A 329 12.41 1.48 -13.13
C PRO A 329 13.77 1.75 -13.80
N GLY A 330 13.78 1.97 -15.11
CA GLY A 330 14.97 2.33 -15.88
C GLY A 330 15.08 3.84 -16.11
N GLU A 331 15.90 4.23 -17.08
CA GLU A 331 16.15 5.64 -17.40
C GLU A 331 14.91 6.37 -17.94
N LYS A 332 14.00 5.67 -18.63
CA LYS A 332 12.76 6.24 -19.16
C LYS A 332 11.81 6.62 -18.03
N GLU A 333 11.64 5.72 -17.06
CA GLU A 333 10.87 5.96 -15.84
C GLU A 333 11.52 7.04 -14.97
N ARG A 334 12.86 7.08 -14.89
CA ARG A 334 13.62 8.14 -14.21
C ARG A 334 13.37 9.53 -14.81
N GLN A 335 13.36 9.64 -16.14
CA GLN A 335 13.05 10.89 -16.86
C GLN A 335 11.59 11.31 -16.65
N GLN A 336 10.63 10.41 -16.86
CA GLN A 336 9.20 10.68 -16.61
C GLN A 336 8.94 11.13 -15.16
N TYR A 337 9.67 10.58 -14.19
CA TYR A 337 9.56 11.00 -12.80
C TYR A 337 10.16 12.39 -12.55
N LEU A 338 11.30 12.71 -13.18
CA LEU A 338 11.86 14.07 -13.14
C LEU A 338 10.88 15.08 -13.71
N ASP A 339 10.26 14.80 -14.87
CA ASP A 339 9.25 15.66 -15.48
C ASP A 339 8.02 15.82 -14.57
N GLY A 340 7.58 14.75 -13.91
CA GLY A 340 6.55 14.79 -12.89
C GLY A 340 6.90 15.73 -11.73
N ILE A 341 8.11 15.64 -11.18
CA ILE A 341 8.58 16.54 -10.11
C ILE A 341 8.69 17.99 -10.64
N LYS A 342 9.19 18.18 -11.86
CA LYS A 342 9.31 19.49 -12.52
C LYS A 342 7.95 20.17 -12.67
N ASN A 343 6.93 19.42 -13.07
CA ASN A 343 5.55 19.90 -13.14
C ASN A 343 4.95 20.20 -11.76
N LEU A 344 5.20 19.34 -10.74
CA LEU A 344 4.76 19.58 -9.36
C LEU A 344 5.42 20.82 -8.72
N ILE A 345 6.66 21.15 -9.09
CA ILE A 345 7.34 22.38 -8.68
C ILE A 345 6.66 23.58 -9.35
N LYS A 346 6.47 23.53 -10.68
CA LYS A 346 5.83 24.60 -11.45
C LYS A 346 4.38 24.88 -11.06
N SER A 347 3.62 23.86 -10.65
CA SER A 347 2.20 24.00 -10.28
C SER A 347 1.97 24.69 -8.94
N ASN A 348 3.01 24.97 -8.15
CA ASN A 348 2.89 25.59 -6.83
C ASN A 348 3.97 26.67 -6.60
N PRO A 349 3.61 27.98 -6.71
CA PRO A 349 4.55 29.09 -6.55
C PRO A 349 5.38 29.06 -5.27
N ALA A 350 4.81 28.56 -4.17
CA ALA A 350 5.49 28.43 -2.87
C ALA A 350 6.72 27.50 -2.88
N TYR A 351 6.94 26.70 -3.94
CA TYR A 351 8.13 25.87 -4.09
C TYR A 351 9.30 26.57 -4.81
N TYR A 352 9.04 27.58 -5.66
CA TYR A 352 10.07 28.22 -6.49
C TYR A 352 10.27 29.72 -6.24
N GLU A 353 9.31 30.44 -5.64
CA GLU A 353 9.48 31.86 -5.33
C GLU A 353 10.62 32.09 -4.34
N ASN A 354 10.47 31.54 -3.12
CA ASN A 354 11.42 31.70 -2.01
C ASN A 354 11.81 30.32 -1.44
N PRO A 355 12.70 29.57 -2.10
CA PRO A 355 13.12 28.26 -1.62
C PRO A 355 13.93 28.36 -0.33
N THR A 356 13.61 27.50 0.64
CA THR A 356 14.32 27.39 1.92
C THR A 356 14.62 25.91 2.21
N ARG A 357 15.40 25.63 3.26
CA ARG A 357 15.66 24.23 3.66
C ARG A 357 14.38 23.44 3.91
N ASP A 358 13.31 24.10 4.33
CA ASP A 358 12.02 23.47 4.60
C ASP A 358 11.10 23.37 3.37
N THR A 359 11.28 24.20 2.32
CA THR A 359 10.58 23.94 1.03
C THR A 359 11.13 22.66 0.38
N TYR A 360 12.45 22.46 0.37
CA TYR A 360 13.05 21.22 -0.15
C TYR A 360 12.57 19.98 0.61
N ARG A 361 12.53 20.04 1.96
CA ARG A 361 11.94 18.98 2.80
C ARG A 361 10.46 18.75 2.52
N SER A 362 9.68 19.81 2.28
CA SER A 362 8.27 19.71 1.92
C SER A 362 8.07 19.03 0.57
N ILE A 363 8.88 19.38 -0.45
CA ILE A 363 8.87 18.70 -1.74
C ILE A 363 9.20 17.21 -1.55
N GLU A 364 10.35 16.87 -0.96
CA GLU A 364 10.75 15.46 -0.74
C GLU A 364 9.73 14.68 0.08
N GLY A 365 9.13 15.28 1.11
CA GLY A 365 8.10 14.65 1.96
C GLY A 365 6.72 14.53 1.30
N ASN A 366 6.50 15.18 0.15
CA ASN A 366 5.28 15.06 -0.65
C ASN A 366 5.44 14.09 -1.83
N LEU A 367 6.66 13.62 -2.14
CA LEU A 367 6.92 12.68 -3.23
C LEU A 367 6.59 11.22 -2.83
N PRO A 368 6.09 10.38 -3.76
CA PRO A 368 5.82 8.97 -3.49
C PRO A 368 7.09 8.12 -3.31
N TYR A 369 8.25 8.59 -3.76
CA TYR A 369 9.56 7.98 -3.57
C TYR A 369 10.64 9.07 -3.45
N SER A 370 11.80 8.74 -2.90
CA SER A 370 12.87 9.73 -2.69
C SER A 370 13.58 10.04 -4.01
N ALA A 371 13.42 11.28 -4.51
CA ALA A 371 14.12 11.79 -5.70
C ALA A 371 15.64 11.57 -5.64
N ALA A 372 16.24 11.79 -4.45
CA ALA A 372 17.65 11.57 -4.19
C ALA A 372 18.09 10.10 -4.37
N SER A 373 17.19 9.12 -4.17
CA SER A 373 17.49 7.69 -4.40
C SER A 373 17.57 7.35 -5.91
N LEU A 374 16.98 8.18 -6.77
CA LEU A 374 17.13 8.14 -8.23
C LEU A 374 18.21 9.11 -8.75
N GLY A 375 19.01 9.70 -7.86
CA GLY A 375 20.03 10.69 -8.22
C GLY A 375 19.46 11.99 -8.81
N ILE A 376 18.20 12.33 -8.52
CA ILE A 376 17.57 13.60 -8.91
C ILE A 376 17.82 14.62 -7.79
N SER A 377 18.55 15.69 -8.07
CA SER A 377 18.84 16.75 -7.11
C SER A 377 17.72 17.79 -7.08
N VAL A 378 16.85 17.73 -6.06
CA VAL A 378 15.72 18.68 -5.90
C VAL A 378 16.20 20.13 -5.78
N GLU A 379 17.36 20.37 -5.16
CA GLU A 379 17.96 21.72 -5.06
C GLU A 379 18.26 22.31 -6.45
N LEU A 380 18.84 21.51 -7.35
CA LEU A 380 19.17 21.92 -8.71
C LEU A 380 17.93 21.96 -9.62
N LEU A 381 16.97 21.04 -9.45
CA LEU A 381 15.72 21.03 -10.21
C LEU A 381 14.87 22.29 -9.94
N VAL A 382 14.76 22.71 -8.67
CA VAL A 382 14.12 23.98 -8.32
C VAL A 382 14.87 25.18 -8.93
N ALA A 383 16.20 25.14 -8.98
CA ALA A 383 17.00 26.17 -9.64
C ALA A 383 16.75 26.26 -11.15
N GLU A 384 16.57 25.12 -11.81
CA GLU A 384 16.19 25.02 -13.22
C GLU A 384 14.79 25.60 -13.45
N CYS A 385 13.81 25.20 -12.64
CA CYS A 385 12.46 25.78 -12.68
C CYS A 385 12.47 27.31 -12.46
N ARG A 386 13.30 27.84 -11.55
CA ARG A 386 13.45 29.29 -11.35
C ARG A 386 13.99 29.98 -12.59
N LYS A 387 15.04 29.44 -13.22
CA LYS A 387 15.57 29.96 -14.49
C LYS A 387 14.51 29.97 -15.59
N GLU A 388 13.76 28.88 -15.75
CA GLU A 388 12.66 28.78 -16.74
C GLU A 388 11.52 29.78 -16.47
N MET A 389 11.26 30.13 -15.21
CA MET A 389 10.27 31.14 -14.80
C MET A 389 10.84 32.57 -14.76
N GLY A 390 12.05 32.81 -15.29
CA GLY A 390 12.69 34.13 -15.33
C GLY A 390 13.22 34.65 -13.99
N LEU A 391 13.24 33.82 -12.94
CA LEU A 391 13.73 34.16 -11.61
C LEU A 391 15.23 33.85 -11.46
N PRO A 392 15.98 34.63 -10.63
CA PRO A 392 17.37 34.30 -10.33
C PRO A 392 17.46 32.94 -9.63
N SER A 393 18.42 32.12 -10.06
CA SER A 393 18.57 30.73 -9.58
C SER A 393 18.67 30.63 -8.05
N GLY A 394 19.39 31.56 -7.42
CA GLY A 394 19.66 31.61 -5.98
C GLY A 394 20.79 30.69 -5.50
N LEU A 395 21.55 30.06 -6.42
CA LEU A 395 22.65 29.16 -6.08
C LEU A 395 24.02 29.80 -6.30
N THR A 396 24.96 29.48 -5.42
CA THR A 396 26.40 29.74 -5.56
C THR A 396 26.96 29.19 -6.88
N SER A 397 27.84 29.93 -7.55
CA SER A 397 28.37 29.62 -8.89
C SER A 397 28.87 28.18 -9.08
N ALA A 398 29.56 27.62 -8.07
CA ALA A 398 30.02 26.23 -8.10
C ALA A 398 28.87 25.22 -8.34
N LYS A 399 27.73 25.38 -7.66
CA LYS A 399 26.54 24.53 -7.85
C LYS A 399 25.82 24.79 -9.18
N GLN A 400 25.98 25.97 -9.79
CA GLN A 400 25.34 26.26 -11.08
C GLN A 400 25.93 25.46 -12.25
N SER A 401 27.12 24.88 -12.08
CA SER A 401 27.78 23.98 -13.04
C SER A 401 27.31 22.51 -12.94
N GLN A 402 26.53 22.16 -11.92
CA GLN A 402 26.16 20.77 -11.61
C GLN A 402 24.88 20.36 -12.35
N GLN A 403 24.84 19.12 -12.83
CA GLN A 403 23.67 18.55 -13.50
C GLN A 403 22.60 18.14 -12.48
N VAL A 404 21.31 18.29 -12.84
CA VAL A 404 20.18 17.90 -11.98
C VAL A 404 20.11 16.38 -11.77
N LEU A 405 20.44 15.62 -12.81
CA LEU A 405 20.63 14.18 -12.74
C LEU A 405 22.10 13.87 -12.41
N SER A 406 22.33 13.00 -11.42
CA SER A 406 23.65 12.40 -11.20
C SER A 406 23.87 11.25 -12.19
N ASP A 407 25.08 11.13 -12.75
CA ASP A 407 25.48 9.97 -13.57
C ASP A 407 25.40 8.67 -12.74
N PHE A 408 25.98 8.70 -11.54
CA PHE A 408 26.04 7.56 -10.63
C PHE A 408 25.07 7.74 -9.46
N TYR A 409 24.17 6.78 -9.29
CA TYR A 409 23.08 6.81 -8.30
C TYR A 409 22.62 5.38 -7.96
N GLY A 410 21.74 5.22 -6.96
CA GLY A 410 21.24 3.91 -6.55
C GLY A 410 22.36 3.04 -5.94
N LEU A 411 22.35 1.73 -6.25
CA LEU A 411 23.44 0.80 -5.92
C LEU A 411 24.48 0.82 -7.04
N LEU A 412 25.75 1.10 -6.71
CA LEU A 412 26.81 1.17 -7.70
C LEU A 412 27.38 -0.22 -8.02
N THR A 413 27.52 -0.56 -9.31
CA THR A 413 28.22 -1.78 -9.75
C THR A 413 29.75 -1.62 -9.58
N PRO A 414 30.54 -2.72 -9.59
CA PRO A 414 32.00 -2.64 -9.59
C PRO A 414 32.54 -1.76 -10.74
N SER A 415 32.01 -1.94 -11.95
CA SER A 415 32.36 -1.12 -13.12
C SER A 415 32.04 0.37 -12.92
N MET A 416 30.93 0.72 -12.26
CA MET A 416 30.63 2.12 -11.91
C MET A 416 31.66 2.70 -10.92
N ARG A 417 32.08 1.93 -9.91
CA ARG A 417 33.14 2.37 -8.98
C ARG A 417 34.48 2.61 -9.69
N GLU A 418 34.88 1.73 -10.60
CA GLU A 418 36.09 1.92 -11.41
C GLU A 418 36.02 3.19 -12.27
N GLN A 419 34.86 3.50 -12.86
CA GLN A 419 34.65 4.75 -13.60
C GLN A 419 34.72 5.98 -12.70
N ILE A 420 34.16 5.93 -11.49
CA ILE A 420 34.28 7.01 -10.48
C ILE A 420 35.73 7.21 -10.07
N VAL A 421 36.48 6.14 -9.78
CA VAL A 421 37.92 6.19 -9.48
C VAL A 421 38.70 6.80 -10.65
N LYS A 422 38.39 6.42 -11.89
CA LYS A 422 39.02 6.97 -13.11
C LYS A 422 38.71 8.45 -13.33
N ARG A 423 37.53 8.93 -12.89
CA ARG A 423 37.21 10.37 -12.84
C ARG A 423 37.96 11.08 -11.71
N ALA A 424 38.05 10.48 -10.53
CA ALA A 424 38.73 11.04 -9.37
C ALA A 424 40.22 11.27 -9.63
N LYS A 425 40.91 10.28 -10.22
CA LYS A 425 42.32 10.40 -10.65
C LYS A 425 42.51 11.63 -11.54
N LYS A 426 41.74 11.73 -12.63
CA LYS A 426 41.78 12.88 -13.55
C LYS A 426 41.49 14.24 -12.92
N LEU A 427 40.56 14.33 -11.96
CA LEU A 427 40.26 15.59 -11.29
C LEU A 427 41.41 16.03 -10.35
N ILE A 428 42.04 15.08 -9.67
CA ILE A 428 43.13 15.34 -8.72
C ILE A 428 44.47 15.58 -9.44
N GLU A 429 44.67 14.95 -10.59
CA GLU A 429 45.74 15.27 -11.57
C GLU A 429 45.63 16.72 -12.09
N LEU A 430 44.43 17.30 -12.12
CA LEU A 430 44.18 18.69 -12.55
C LEU A 430 44.30 19.71 -11.40
N ASP A 431 43.71 19.42 -10.23
CA ASP A 431 43.90 20.23 -9.02
C ASP A 431 43.76 19.39 -7.73
N SER A 432 44.87 19.26 -7.00
CA SER A 432 44.90 18.59 -5.69
C SER A 432 43.93 19.20 -4.65
N ARG A 433 43.52 20.47 -4.80
CA ARG A 433 42.59 21.16 -3.89
C ARG A 433 41.19 20.54 -3.84
N PHE A 434 40.81 19.71 -4.82
CA PHE A 434 39.57 18.93 -4.75
C PHE A 434 39.53 17.97 -3.54
N LEU A 435 40.68 17.53 -3.01
CA LEU A 435 40.74 16.72 -1.78
C LEU A 435 40.44 17.52 -0.50
N SER A 436 40.69 18.84 -0.51
CA SER A 436 40.38 19.78 0.59
C SER A 436 39.00 20.41 0.48
N GLN A 437 38.10 19.83 -0.31
CA GLN A 437 36.69 20.21 -0.34
C GLN A 437 35.85 19.27 0.54
N PRO A 438 34.74 19.76 1.14
CA PRO A 438 33.82 18.89 1.86
C PRO A 438 33.35 17.73 0.99
N TYR A 439 33.39 16.51 1.51
CA TYR A 439 33.23 15.26 0.75
C TYR A 439 31.99 15.23 -0.16
N ARG A 440 30.87 15.82 0.30
CA ARG A 440 29.63 15.93 -0.49
C ARG A 440 29.79 16.78 -1.78
N VAL A 441 30.66 17.80 -1.78
CA VAL A 441 30.94 18.64 -2.95
C VAL A 441 31.81 17.88 -3.95
N LEU A 442 32.82 17.16 -3.46
CA LEU A 442 33.65 16.27 -4.28
C LEU A 442 32.81 15.20 -4.99
N LEU A 443 31.85 14.56 -4.30
CA LEU A 443 30.92 13.62 -4.94
C LEU A 443 30.13 14.25 -6.09
N TYR A 444 29.62 15.48 -5.94
CA TYR A 444 28.94 16.17 -7.03
C TYR A 444 29.88 16.47 -8.22
N HIS A 445 31.15 16.81 -7.99
CA HIS A 445 32.14 16.99 -9.06
C HIS A 445 32.49 15.68 -9.79
N LEU A 446 32.37 14.52 -9.13
CA LEU A 446 32.52 13.20 -9.75
C LEU A 446 31.29 12.76 -10.57
N GLY A 447 30.16 13.47 -10.45
CA GLY A 447 28.86 13.07 -11.00
C GLY A 447 28.13 12.03 -10.13
N VAL A 448 28.54 11.88 -8.87
CA VAL A 448 28.00 10.88 -7.93
C VAL A 448 26.96 11.50 -7.02
N SER A 449 25.80 10.85 -6.92
CA SER A 449 24.77 11.24 -5.97
C SER A 449 25.21 10.97 -4.52
N PRO A 450 25.15 11.94 -3.59
CA PRO A 450 25.50 11.72 -2.18
C PRO A 450 24.56 10.75 -1.42
N SER A 451 23.50 10.28 -2.08
CA SER A 451 22.55 9.27 -1.61
C SER A 451 22.71 7.91 -2.32
N SER A 452 23.79 7.73 -3.09
CA SER A 452 24.22 6.42 -3.59
C SER A 452 24.48 5.44 -2.44
N ARG A 453 24.36 4.15 -2.75
CA ARG A 453 24.62 3.01 -1.88
C ARG A 453 25.83 2.24 -2.41
N ASP A 454 26.54 1.56 -1.53
CA ASP A 454 27.73 0.75 -1.86
C ASP A 454 28.91 1.57 -2.41
N LEU A 455 29.07 2.79 -1.89
CA LEU A 455 30.28 3.60 -2.02
C LEU A 455 30.78 3.99 -0.62
N LEU A 456 32.08 3.90 -0.41
CA LEU A 456 32.78 4.30 0.80
C LEU A 456 34.00 5.18 0.44
N PRO A 457 34.38 6.16 1.29
CA PRO A 457 35.60 6.96 1.10
C PRO A 457 36.85 6.15 0.75
N SER A 458 37.05 4.99 1.38
CA SER A 458 38.17 4.08 1.06
C SER A 458 38.23 3.66 -0.40
N ASP A 459 37.07 3.44 -1.04
CA ASP A 459 36.97 2.95 -2.42
C ASP A 459 37.52 3.97 -3.43
N ILE A 460 37.57 5.24 -3.05
CA ILE A 460 38.18 6.34 -3.83
C ILE A 460 39.63 6.55 -3.40
N MET A 461 39.91 6.56 -2.09
CA MET A 461 41.21 6.92 -1.53
C MET A 461 42.29 5.83 -1.68
N GLU A 462 41.95 4.55 -1.54
CA GLU A 462 42.91 3.45 -1.73
C GLU A 462 43.48 3.42 -3.18
N PRO A 463 42.66 3.49 -4.25
CA PRO A 463 43.18 3.57 -5.61
C PRO A 463 43.95 4.87 -5.95
N LEU A 464 43.71 5.96 -5.21
CA LEU A 464 44.47 7.22 -5.35
C LEU A 464 45.86 7.12 -4.72
N ARG A 465 45.98 6.52 -3.53
CA ARG A 465 47.28 6.21 -2.91
C ARG A 465 48.08 5.23 -3.76
N ALA A 466 47.43 4.20 -4.32
CA ALA A 466 48.05 3.28 -5.27
C ALA A 466 48.52 3.95 -6.58
N ALA A 467 48.14 5.20 -6.84
CA ALA A 467 48.63 6.04 -7.93
C ALA A 467 49.54 7.19 -7.45
N ASN A 468 49.91 7.23 -6.16
CA ASN A 468 50.66 8.32 -5.50
C ASN A 468 49.99 9.71 -5.59
N LEU A 469 48.67 9.77 -5.82
CA LEU A 469 47.88 11.02 -5.92
C LEU A 469 47.28 11.47 -4.58
N ALA A 470 47.54 10.74 -3.50
CA ALA A 470 47.04 11.04 -2.16
C ALA A 470 48.05 10.63 -1.08
N LEU A 471 47.99 11.31 0.07
CA LEU A 471 48.84 11.03 1.23
C LEU A 471 48.58 9.62 1.80
N PRO A 472 49.58 9.02 2.50
CA PRO A 472 49.40 7.79 3.27
C PRO A 472 48.20 7.84 4.22
N PHE A 473 47.63 6.68 4.55
CA PHE A 473 46.52 6.61 5.50
C PHE A 473 47.02 6.64 6.94
N GLU A 474 46.67 7.69 7.67
CA GLU A 474 46.99 7.85 9.09
C GLU A 474 45.73 7.69 9.95
N PRO A 475 45.62 6.66 10.81
CA PRO A 475 44.41 6.37 11.59
C PRO A 475 44.23 7.26 12.84
N GLU A 476 44.86 8.45 12.88
CA GLU A 476 45.00 9.26 14.10
C GLU A 476 43.70 9.52 14.87
N ASN A 477 43.80 9.51 16.21
CA ASN A 477 42.71 9.79 17.14
C ASN A 477 42.56 11.29 17.48
N GLY A 478 42.99 12.18 16.58
CA GLY A 478 42.78 13.63 16.72
C GLY A 478 41.29 14.01 16.68
N ARG A 479 40.94 15.16 17.28
CA ARG A 479 39.61 15.77 17.12
C ARG A 479 39.35 16.08 15.65
N ASP A 480 38.18 15.68 15.16
CA ASP A 480 37.81 15.90 13.76
C ASP A 480 37.67 17.40 13.45
N SER A 481 38.02 17.80 12.22
CA SER A 481 37.84 19.18 11.74
C SER A 481 36.36 19.55 11.66
N MET A 482 36.08 20.85 11.69
CA MET A 482 34.75 21.37 11.32
C MET A 482 34.48 21.25 9.80
N THR A 483 35.51 21.00 8.99
CA THR A 483 35.41 20.65 7.57
C THR A 483 35.38 19.14 7.38
N GLU A 484 34.26 18.61 6.87
CA GLU A 484 34.09 17.18 6.58
C GLU A 484 34.71 16.81 5.21
N ASP A 485 36.02 17.02 5.08
CA ASP A 485 36.81 16.74 3.88
C ASP A 485 37.08 15.22 3.75
N ILE A 486 37.38 14.69 2.56
CA ILE A 486 37.41 13.23 2.32
C ILE A 486 38.35 12.47 3.28
N LEU A 487 39.51 13.04 3.63
CA LEU A 487 40.46 12.50 4.61
C LEU A 487 39.93 12.45 6.06
N THR A 488 38.97 13.29 6.40
CA THR A 488 38.28 13.23 7.70
C THR A 488 37.20 12.14 7.68
N VAL A 489 36.42 12.07 6.61
CA VAL A 489 35.33 11.10 6.45
C VAL A 489 35.89 9.68 6.39
N GLU A 490 37.03 9.44 5.72
CA GLU A 490 37.70 8.13 5.72
C GLU A 490 38.21 7.69 7.10
N ARG A 491 38.80 8.60 7.89
CA ARG A 491 39.22 8.29 9.28
C ARG A 491 38.02 7.97 10.17
N ILE A 492 36.92 8.71 10.04
CA ILE A 492 35.65 8.41 10.71
C ILE A 492 35.11 7.04 10.27
N GLU A 493 35.22 6.70 8.99
CA GLU A 493 34.81 5.39 8.46
C GLU A 493 35.64 4.25 9.07
N HIS A 494 36.96 4.41 9.15
CA HIS A 494 37.86 3.41 9.74
C HIS A 494 37.50 3.14 11.21
N ARG A 495 37.35 4.21 12.01
CA ARG A 495 36.88 4.12 13.41
C ARG A 495 35.51 3.43 13.50
N LEU A 496 34.58 3.74 12.57
CA LEU A 496 33.25 3.12 12.51
C LEU A 496 33.31 1.62 12.19
N ARG A 497 34.16 1.19 11.24
CA ARG A 497 34.41 -0.22 10.92
C ARG A 497 34.91 -0.97 12.17
N GLU A 498 35.87 -0.40 12.92
CA GLU A 498 36.33 -0.99 14.18
C GLU A 498 35.24 -1.08 15.25
N HIS A 499 34.48 0.00 15.46
CA HIS A 499 33.44 0.06 16.48
C HIS A 499 32.32 -0.96 16.21
N LEU A 500 31.96 -1.15 14.92
CA LEU A 500 30.99 -2.16 14.50
C LEU A 500 31.51 -3.60 14.68
N ARG A 501 32.80 -3.87 14.39
CA ARG A 501 33.44 -5.19 14.64
C ARG A 501 33.43 -5.60 16.12
N LYS A 502 33.45 -4.64 17.04
CA LYS A 502 33.41 -4.88 18.50
C LYS A 502 32.01 -5.24 19.02
N MET A 503 30.96 -5.16 18.19
CA MET A 503 29.57 -5.48 18.55
C MET A 503 29.08 -6.79 17.92
N LYS A 504 28.01 -7.37 18.48
CA LYS A 504 27.30 -8.50 17.86
C LYS A 504 26.36 -8.02 16.75
N TYR A 505 26.33 -8.71 15.60
CA TYR A 505 25.53 -8.34 14.42
C TYR A 505 24.08 -7.87 14.71
N PRO A 506 23.25 -8.54 15.55
CA PRO A 506 21.88 -8.08 15.79
C PRO A 506 21.76 -6.75 16.55
N LEU A 507 22.83 -6.33 17.25
CA LEU A 507 22.96 -5.01 17.86
C LEU A 507 23.45 -4.01 16.82
N ALA A 508 24.54 -4.32 16.10
CA ALA A 508 25.09 -3.49 15.04
C ALA A 508 24.04 -3.11 13.97
N LEU A 509 23.18 -4.07 13.57
CA LEU A 509 22.05 -3.88 12.65
C LEU A 509 21.03 -2.84 13.14
N LYS A 510 20.85 -2.69 14.46
CA LYS A 510 19.88 -1.75 15.07
C LYS A 510 20.51 -0.47 15.60
N TYR A 511 21.83 -0.43 15.79
CA TYR A 511 22.53 0.68 16.44
C TYR A 511 22.57 1.93 15.55
N SER A 512 22.20 3.09 16.11
CA SER A 512 22.18 4.36 15.39
C SER A 512 23.60 4.81 15.07
N PHE A 513 23.86 5.21 13.82
CA PHE A 513 25.15 5.81 13.48
C PHE A 513 25.36 7.18 14.15
N GLU A 514 24.31 7.90 14.55
CA GLU A 514 24.47 9.15 15.32
C GLU A 514 24.95 8.91 16.75
N ASP A 515 24.59 7.76 17.33
CA ASP A 515 25.08 7.34 18.65
C ASP A 515 26.48 6.71 18.53
N ALA A 516 26.76 6.00 17.43
CA ALA A 516 28.11 5.53 17.10
C ALA A 516 29.11 6.69 16.95
N MET A 517 28.76 7.76 16.21
CA MET A 517 29.64 8.94 16.10
C MET A 517 29.89 9.55 17.48
N ALA A 518 28.85 9.72 18.30
CA ALA A 518 29.00 10.24 19.65
C ALA A 518 29.88 9.35 20.56
N ALA A 519 29.76 8.03 20.45
CA ALA A 519 30.60 7.08 21.18
C ALA A 519 32.08 7.09 20.73
N MET A 520 32.35 7.53 19.50
CA MET A 520 33.70 7.71 18.94
C MET A 520 34.22 9.16 19.08
N GLY A 521 33.45 10.07 19.69
CA GLY A 521 33.80 11.50 19.79
C GLY A 521 33.68 12.31 18.50
N ALA A 522 33.13 11.72 17.43
CA ALA A 522 32.97 12.32 16.12
C ALA A 522 31.69 13.16 16.00
N ASN A 523 31.63 14.04 14.98
CA ASN A 523 30.45 14.85 14.69
C ASN A 523 29.22 13.97 14.35
N LYS A 524 28.09 14.19 15.04
CA LYS A 524 26.82 13.49 14.73
C LYS A 524 26.33 13.70 13.30
N LEU A 525 26.68 14.82 12.66
CA LEU A 525 26.29 15.10 11.27
C LEU A 525 27.00 14.19 10.26
N ALA A 526 28.25 13.80 10.51
CA ALA A 526 29.02 12.90 9.64
C ALA A 526 28.35 11.51 9.47
N ALA A 527 27.46 11.11 10.38
CA ALA A 527 26.62 9.91 10.23
C ALA A 527 25.76 9.92 8.96
N VAL A 528 25.48 11.09 8.36
CA VAL A 528 24.72 11.21 7.11
C VAL A 528 25.40 10.49 5.94
N HIS A 529 26.72 10.59 5.81
CA HIS A 529 27.47 9.98 4.70
C HIS A 529 27.36 8.45 4.70
N PHE A 530 27.31 7.83 5.89
CA PHE A 530 27.31 6.37 6.03
C PHE A 530 25.92 5.73 6.06
N LYS A 531 24.85 6.51 6.29
CA LYS A 531 23.47 5.98 6.45
C LYS A 531 22.99 5.14 5.26
N LYS A 532 23.38 5.46 4.02
CA LYS A 532 23.01 4.68 2.82
C LYS A 532 23.99 3.54 2.47
N SER A 533 25.23 3.57 2.96
CA SER A 533 26.22 2.48 2.82
C SER A 533 26.24 1.51 4.03
N ARG A 534 25.17 1.50 4.85
CA ARG A 534 25.05 0.66 6.05
C ARG A 534 25.16 -0.85 5.76
N SER A 535 24.60 -1.34 4.65
CA SER A 535 24.68 -2.75 4.26
C SER A 535 26.14 -3.19 4.05
N ARG A 536 26.90 -2.39 3.29
CA ARG A 536 28.34 -2.60 3.03
C ARG A 536 29.20 -2.54 4.29
N LEU A 537 28.92 -1.59 5.18
CA LEU A 537 29.62 -1.53 6.48
C LEU A 537 29.30 -2.75 7.36
N LEU A 538 28.09 -3.31 7.28
CA LEU A 538 27.75 -4.53 8.04
C LEU A 538 28.40 -5.79 7.46
N THR A 539 28.56 -5.91 6.13
CA THR A 539 29.25 -7.07 5.52
C THR A 539 30.77 -7.01 5.76
N LEU A 540 31.41 -5.86 5.56
CA LEU A 540 32.85 -5.64 5.82
C LEU A 540 33.29 -5.77 7.29
N THR A 541 32.33 -5.80 8.23
CA THR A 541 32.60 -5.91 9.67
C THR A 541 32.23 -7.27 10.26
N HIS A 542 31.46 -8.08 9.55
CA HIS A 542 30.99 -9.40 9.99
C HIS A 542 31.12 -10.46 8.87
N PRO A 543 32.31 -10.68 8.28
CA PRO A 543 32.49 -11.55 7.12
C PRO A 543 31.89 -12.95 7.32
N THR A 544 32.10 -13.55 8.49
CA THR A 544 31.60 -14.88 8.89
C THR A 544 30.07 -15.09 8.88
N LEU A 545 29.28 -14.07 8.50
CA LEU A 545 27.83 -14.13 8.31
C LEU A 545 27.40 -13.93 6.84
N PHE A 546 28.37 -13.68 5.95
CA PHE A 546 28.21 -13.30 4.54
C PHE A 546 29.23 -13.95 3.59
N ASP A 547 30.21 -14.70 4.10
CA ASP A 547 31.11 -15.56 3.34
C ASP A 547 30.34 -16.63 2.53
N ASP A 548 30.96 -17.20 1.51
CA ASP A 548 30.35 -18.12 0.53
C ASP A 548 29.80 -19.44 1.13
N SER A 549 30.16 -19.74 2.38
CA SER A 549 29.60 -20.87 3.15
C SER A 549 28.23 -20.57 3.79
N ALA A 550 27.84 -19.29 3.89
CA ALA A 550 26.60 -18.81 4.50
C ALA A 550 25.68 -18.07 3.51
N VAL A 551 26.22 -17.66 2.37
CA VAL A 551 25.57 -16.88 1.31
C VAL A 551 25.86 -17.54 -0.03
N ASP A 552 24.83 -17.82 -0.83
CA ASP A 552 24.98 -18.41 -2.15
C ASP A 552 24.91 -17.37 -3.28
N ILE A 553 24.25 -16.21 -3.08
CA ILE A 553 24.15 -15.14 -4.10
C ILE A 553 24.78 -13.84 -3.58
N SER A 554 25.82 -13.39 -4.27
CA SER A 554 26.62 -12.21 -3.95
C SER A 554 27.16 -11.52 -5.22
N GLY A 555 27.54 -10.25 -5.12
CA GLY A 555 28.11 -9.50 -6.25
C GLY A 555 27.07 -9.04 -7.27
N GLU A 556 27.42 -9.09 -8.56
CA GLU A 556 26.55 -8.65 -9.64
C GLU A 556 25.64 -9.81 -10.10
N VAL A 557 24.34 -9.61 -9.94
CA VAL A 557 23.34 -10.69 -9.99
C VAL A 557 22.87 -10.92 -11.42
N THR A 558 23.00 -12.16 -11.91
CA THR A 558 22.48 -12.57 -13.22
C THR A 558 20.95 -12.48 -13.29
N PRO A 559 20.33 -12.34 -14.49
CA PRO A 559 18.87 -12.32 -14.60
C PRO A 559 18.19 -13.61 -14.10
N GLU A 560 18.91 -14.74 -14.08
CA GLU A 560 18.43 -16.01 -13.51
C GLU A 560 18.44 -15.95 -11.97
N GLU A 561 19.55 -15.54 -11.36
CA GLU A 561 19.66 -15.34 -9.91
C GLU A 561 18.71 -14.26 -9.39
N LEU A 562 18.44 -13.20 -10.17
CA LEU A 562 17.49 -12.15 -9.80
C LEU A 562 16.09 -12.74 -9.57
N ARG A 563 15.63 -13.64 -10.46
CA ARG A 563 14.37 -14.37 -10.30
C ARG A 563 14.40 -15.25 -9.04
N VAL A 564 15.52 -15.90 -8.75
CA VAL A 564 15.72 -16.69 -7.52
C VAL A 564 15.59 -15.81 -6.28
N VAL A 565 16.24 -14.65 -6.24
CA VAL A 565 16.14 -13.66 -5.15
C VAL A 565 14.70 -13.17 -4.97
N LEU A 566 13.96 -12.90 -6.06
CA LEU A 566 12.53 -12.53 -6.00
C LEU A 566 11.67 -13.65 -5.40
N CYS A 567 11.79 -14.88 -5.91
CA CYS A 567 11.10 -16.06 -5.40
C CYS A 567 11.35 -16.23 -3.89
N ARG A 568 12.62 -16.14 -3.49
CA ARG A 568 13.10 -16.23 -2.11
C ARG A 568 12.50 -15.18 -1.19
N ILE A 569 12.57 -13.90 -1.55
CA ILE A 569 12.00 -12.80 -0.74
C ILE A 569 10.49 -12.98 -0.56
N ILE A 570 9.77 -13.33 -1.63
CA ILE A 570 8.30 -13.34 -1.61
C ILE A 570 7.76 -14.57 -0.88
N ASN A 571 8.39 -15.74 -1.05
CA ASN A 571 8.13 -16.90 -0.19
C ASN A 571 8.44 -16.58 1.29
N ARG A 572 9.51 -15.83 1.58
CA ARG A 572 9.88 -15.44 2.95
C ARG A 572 8.89 -14.47 3.60
N LEU A 573 8.25 -13.60 2.81
CA LEU A 573 7.24 -12.65 3.28
C LEU A 573 5.88 -13.30 3.60
N GLN A 574 5.61 -14.53 3.14
CA GLN A 574 4.36 -15.27 3.40
C GLN A 574 3.09 -14.45 3.09
N ILE A 575 3.01 -13.91 1.86
CA ILE A 575 1.98 -12.94 1.42
C ILE A 575 0.53 -13.38 1.64
N TYR A 576 0.24 -14.69 1.68
CA TYR A 576 -1.09 -15.24 1.95
C TYR A 576 -1.55 -15.15 3.42
N SER A 577 -0.65 -14.82 4.37
CA SER A 577 -0.94 -14.80 5.81
C SER A 577 -0.68 -13.44 6.44
N GLN A 578 -1.74 -12.66 6.68
CA GLN A 578 -1.63 -11.29 7.22
C GLN A 578 -0.77 -11.14 8.49
N PRO A 579 -0.86 -11.99 9.53
CA PRO A 579 -0.02 -11.83 10.72
C PRO A 579 1.45 -12.12 10.45
N GLN A 580 1.76 -13.12 9.61
CA GLN A 580 3.15 -13.46 9.26
C GLN A 580 3.75 -12.41 8.31
N PHE A 581 2.99 -11.95 7.32
CA PHE A 581 3.39 -10.86 6.45
C PHE A 581 3.72 -9.59 7.26
N ARG A 582 2.84 -9.17 8.17
CA ARG A 582 3.12 -8.04 9.08
C ARG A 582 4.34 -8.25 9.97
N LYS A 583 4.65 -9.49 10.35
CA LYS A 583 5.86 -9.83 11.12
C LYS A 583 7.13 -9.76 10.26
N HIS A 584 7.06 -10.17 9.00
CA HIS A 584 8.22 -10.25 8.10
C HIS A 584 8.53 -8.94 7.36
N ILE A 585 7.52 -8.20 6.90
CA ILE A 585 7.69 -6.92 6.15
C ILE A 585 8.30 -5.78 7.00
N ASN A 586 8.32 -5.96 8.33
CA ASN A 586 8.89 -5.04 9.32
C ASN A 586 10.26 -5.50 9.86
N ILE A 587 10.82 -6.62 9.37
CA ILE A 587 12.22 -6.95 9.59
C ILE A 587 13.07 -6.05 8.67
N ASP A 588 14.29 -5.73 9.08
CA ASP A 588 15.24 -5.04 8.20
C ASP A 588 15.50 -5.86 6.93
N TRP A 589 15.64 -5.19 5.78
CA TRP A 589 15.80 -5.88 4.50
C TRP A 589 17.17 -6.57 4.39
N CYS A 590 18.22 -6.09 5.05
CA CYS A 590 19.54 -6.74 5.07
C CYS A 590 19.46 -8.10 5.80
N GLU A 591 18.81 -8.12 6.96
CA GLU A 591 18.55 -9.34 7.73
C GLU A 591 17.53 -10.25 7.03
N SER A 592 16.66 -9.69 6.18
CA SER A 592 15.74 -10.48 5.35
C SER A 592 16.48 -11.17 4.19
N LEU A 593 17.44 -10.52 3.54
CA LEU A 593 18.31 -11.13 2.52
C LEU A 593 19.22 -12.22 3.12
N ARG A 594 19.93 -11.88 4.21
CA ARG A 594 20.85 -12.80 4.91
C ARG A 594 20.15 -14.08 5.39
N ARG A 595 18.87 -13.99 5.82
CA ARG A 595 18.04 -15.15 6.21
C ARG A 595 17.65 -16.08 5.05
N VAL A 596 18.02 -15.75 3.82
CA VAL A 596 17.62 -16.46 2.60
C VAL A 596 18.81 -16.61 1.62
N GLY A 597 20.04 -16.58 2.16
CA GLY A 597 21.28 -16.87 1.43
C GLY A 597 21.84 -15.72 0.59
N VAL A 598 21.25 -14.51 0.63
CA VAL A 598 21.60 -13.42 -0.29
C VAL A 598 22.42 -12.34 0.43
N ASN A 599 23.51 -11.90 -0.19
CA ASN A 599 24.34 -10.81 0.31
C ASN A 599 23.60 -9.46 0.20
N PRO A 600 23.56 -8.60 1.24
CA PRO A 600 22.90 -7.29 1.16
C PRO A 600 23.66 -6.23 0.33
N THR A 601 24.80 -6.58 -0.30
CA THR A 601 25.51 -5.75 -1.29
C THR A 601 25.42 -6.32 -2.71
N ILE A 602 24.33 -7.03 -3.05
CA ILE A 602 24.06 -7.42 -4.45
C ILE A 602 23.81 -6.20 -5.35
N THR A 603 24.28 -6.27 -6.60
CA THR A 603 24.04 -5.25 -7.64
C THR A 603 23.21 -5.82 -8.79
N GLY A 604 22.46 -4.95 -9.48
CA GLY A 604 21.47 -5.34 -10.50
C GLY A 604 20.00 -5.34 -10.02
N MET A 605 19.75 -5.14 -8.71
CA MET A 605 18.40 -5.18 -8.13
C MET A 605 18.23 -4.14 -7.00
N ASP A 606 17.25 -3.22 -7.10
CA ASP A 606 16.91 -2.34 -5.97
C ASP A 606 15.93 -3.02 -4.99
N VAL A 607 16.50 -3.62 -3.95
CA VAL A 607 15.75 -4.27 -2.86
C VAL A 607 14.98 -3.27 -1.99
N GLU A 608 15.46 -2.02 -1.83
CA GLU A 608 14.74 -0.97 -1.09
C GLU A 608 13.44 -0.60 -1.85
N PHE A 609 13.52 -0.50 -3.18
CA PHE A 609 12.35 -0.29 -4.04
C PHE A 609 11.38 -1.48 -4.02
N LEU A 610 11.86 -2.73 -4.10
CA LEU A 610 10.99 -3.92 -3.99
C LEU A 610 10.18 -3.93 -2.68
N PHE A 611 10.87 -3.77 -1.54
CA PHE A 611 10.19 -3.73 -0.24
C PHE A 611 9.26 -2.51 -0.12
N GLY A 612 9.63 -1.36 -0.72
CA GLY A 612 8.77 -0.19 -0.83
C GLY A 612 7.49 -0.46 -1.63
N LYS A 613 7.61 -1.11 -2.79
CA LYS A 613 6.48 -1.42 -3.68
C LYS A 613 5.53 -2.45 -3.06
N ILE A 614 6.06 -3.49 -2.42
CA ILE A 614 5.24 -4.47 -1.67
C ILE A 614 4.52 -3.79 -0.49
N LYS A 615 5.18 -2.86 0.22
CA LYS A 615 4.52 -2.04 1.26
C LYS A 615 3.43 -1.14 0.67
N HIS A 616 3.67 -0.49 -0.47
CA HIS A 616 2.66 0.32 -1.16
C HIS A 616 1.43 -0.52 -1.54
N LEU A 617 1.62 -1.68 -2.17
CA LEU A 617 0.51 -2.60 -2.53
C LEU A 617 -0.29 -3.05 -1.29
N PHE A 618 0.37 -3.29 -0.16
CA PHE A 618 -0.31 -3.63 1.11
C PHE A 618 -1.11 -2.47 1.72
N TYR A 619 -0.74 -1.21 1.44
CA TYR A 619 -1.45 -0.03 1.93
C TYR A 619 -2.50 0.52 0.96
N SER A 620 -2.37 0.27 -0.36
CA SER A 620 -3.34 0.67 -1.39
C SER A 620 -4.50 -0.32 -1.53
N THR A 621 -4.30 -1.61 -1.25
CA THR A 621 -5.36 -2.62 -1.29
C THR A 621 -6.36 -2.45 -0.14
N GLN A 622 -7.66 -2.39 -0.46
CA GLN A 622 -8.72 -2.20 0.53
C GLN A 622 -9.00 -3.45 1.36
N HIS A 623 -8.77 -4.64 0.78
CA HIS A 623 -8.92 -5.93 1.45
C HIS A 623 -7.67 -6.78 1.27
N PHE A 624 -7.28 -7.47 2.34
CA PHE A 624 -6.08 -8.32 2.32
C PHE A 624 -6.19 -9.55 1.39
N ARG A 625 -7.40 -9.93 0.98
CA ARG A 625 -7.60 -11.02 0.00
C ARG A 625 -7.10 -10.66 -1.41
N ASP A 626 -7.06 -9.37 -1.73
CA ASP A 626 -6.66 -8.88 -3.06
C ASP A 626 -5.16 -8.57 -3.11
N PHE A 627 -4.50 -8.47 -1.95
CA PHE A 627 -3.07 -8.19 -1.83
C PHE A 627 -2.17 -9.27 -2.47
N PRO A 628 -2.39 -10.59 -2.27
CA PRO A 628 -1.62 -11.61 -2.98
C PRO A 628 -1.76 -11.51 -4.50
N ARG A 629 -2.97 -11.30 -5.02
CA ARG A 629 -3.22 -11.08 -6.46
C ARG A 629 -2.46 -9.87 -6.99
N ALA A 630 -2.45 -8.75 -6.27
CA ALA A 630 -1.69 -7.56 -6.67
C ALA A 630 -0.16 -7.79 -6.68
N VAL A 631 0.35 -8.71 -5.84
CA VAL A 631 1.75 -9.15 -5.86
C VAL A 631 2.00 -10.13 -7.03
N GLU A 632 1.09 -11.06 -7.29
CA GLU A 632 1.15 -11.99 -8.43
C GLU A 632 1.12 -11.24 -9.78
N GLU A 633 0.24 -10.25 -9.94
CA GLU A 633 0.19 -9.36 -11.11
C GLU A 633 1.49 -8.57 -11.31
N MET A 634 2.12 -8.11 -10.23
CA MET A 634 3.43 -7.46 -10.26
C MET A 634 4.55 -8.42 -10.72
N LEU A 635 4.39 -9.72 -10.52
CA LEU A 635 5.35 -10.77 -10.90
C LEU A 635 5.14 -11.34 -12.31
N ARG A 636 3.98 -11.13 -12.95
CA ARG A 636 3.69 -11.62 -14.31
C ARG A 636 4.76 -11.34 -15.37
N PRO A 637 5.48 -10.19 -15.37
CA PRO A 637 6.57 -9.96 -16.34
C PRO A 637 7.84 -10.78 -16.11
N TRP A 638 7.93 -11.57 -15.03
CA TRP A 638 9.15 -12.26 -14.59
C TRP A 638 9.04 -13.79 -14.55
N PHE A 639 7.81 -14.33 -14.57
CA PHE A 639 7.55 -15.75 -14.36
C PHE A 639 6.38 -16.26 -15.21
N ASP A 640 6.51 -17.48 -15.73
CA ASP A 640 5.42 -18.22 -16.37
C ASP A 640 4.70 -19.12 -15.36
N TRP A 641 3.37 -19.20 -15.43
CA TRP A 641 2.52 -20.05 -14.57
C TRP A 641 2.15 -21.41 -15.23
N SER A 642 2.36 -21.56 -16.53
CA SER A 642 2.06 -22.77 -17.29
C SER A 642 3.03 -22.90 -18.45
N VAL A 643 3.63 -24.07 -18.63
CA VAL A 643 4.61 -24.35 -19.70
C VAL A 643 4.34 -25.70 -20.33
N ASP A 644 4.58 -25.81 -21.64
CA ASP A 644 4.45 -27.05 -22.40
C ASP A 644 5.73 -27.91 -22.28
N TRP A 645 5.59 -29.23 -22.44
CA TRP A 645 6.68 -30.18 -22.15
C TRP A 645 8.01 -29.87 -22.87
N ASP A 646 7.97 -29.46 -24.13
CA ASP A 646 9.18 -29.27 -24.94
C ASP A 646 9.96 -28.02 -24.53
N ASP A 647 9.26 -26.93 -24.17
CA ASP A 647 9.85 -25.71 -23.60
C ASP A 647 10.43 -25.98 -22.20
N LEU A 648 9.80 -26.85 -21.40
CA LEU A 648 10.38 -27.32 -20.13
C LEU A 648 11.70 -28.08 -20.34
N GLU A 649 11.77 -29.02 -21.29
CA GLU A 649 13.02 -29.75 -21.55
C GLU A 649 14.12 -28.81 -22.10
N GLU A 650 13.78 -27.83 -22.95
CA GLU A 650 14.77 -26.85 -23.42
C GLU A 650 15.26 -25.93 -22.28
N ARG A 651 14.35 -25.41 -21.43
CA ARG A 651 14.73 -24.58 -20.27
C ARG A 651 15.60 -25.33 -19.27
N VAL A 652 15.27 -26.59 -18.96
CA VAL A 652 16.08 -27.44 -18.08
C VAL A 652 17.47 -27.66 -18.66
N LYS A 653 17.56 -28.02 -19.95
CA LYS A 653 18.83 -28.20 -20.65
C LYS A 653 19.68 -26.93 -20.61
N ARG A 654 19.08 -25.77 -20.92
CA ARG A 654 19.76 -24.47 -20.91
C ARG A 654 20.30 -24.12 -19.52
N PHE A 655 19.48 -24.28 -18.48
CA PHE A 655 19.87 -24.01 -17.08
C PHE A 655 20.99 -24.93 -16.57
N VAL A 656 20.96 -26.23 -16.92
CA VAL A 656 22.04 -27.16 -16.57
C VAL A 656 23.34 -26.82 -17.31
N GLN A 657 23.26 -26.26 -18.53
CA GLN A 657 24.43 -25.82 -19.29
C GLN A 657 24.98 -24.45 -18.85
N THR A 658 24.16 -23.53 -18.32
CA THR A 658 24.62 -22.23 -17.84
C THR A 658 25.13 -22.25 -16.40
N ALA A 659 24.56 -23.11 -15.54
CA ALA A 659 24.81 -23.06 -14.10
C ALA A 659 24.74 -24.45 -13.42
N PRO A 660 25.57 -25.45 -13.80
CA PRO A 660 25.48 -26.81 -13.28
C PRO A 660 25.64 -26.91 -11.76
N MET A 661 26.56 -26.13 -11.16
CA MET A 661 26.71 -26.06 -9.69
C MET A 661 25.46 -25.53 -8.99
N ARG A 662 24.76 -24.57 -9.61
CA ARG A 662 23.48 -24.06 -9.10
C ARG A 662 22.37 -25.10 -9.26
N ALA A 663 22.30 -25.79 -10.41
CA ALA A 663 21.33 -26.85 -10.66
C ALA A 663 21.45 -28.00 -9.63
N VAL A 664 22.67 -28.32 -9.19
CA VAL A 664 22.91 -29.23 -8.05
C VAL A 664 22.45 -28.60 -6.73
N ALA A 665 23.02 -27.47 -6.32
CA ALA A 665 22.91 -26.96 -4.95
C ALA A 665 21.55 -26.29 -4.59
N TRP A 666 20.84 -25.72 -5.56
CA TRP A 666 19.62 -24.94 -5.30
C TRP A 666 18.37 -25.79 -5.05
N SER A 667 17.42 -25.23 -4.30
CA SER A 667 16.15 -25.89 -3.98
C SER A 667 15.23 -25.99 -5.21
N ARG A 668 14.25 -26.92 -5.20
CA ARG A 668 13.28 -27.08 -6.30
C ARG A 668 12.55 -25.77 -6.67
N LYS A 669 12.29 -24.87 -5.71
CA LYS A 669 11.67 -23.55 -5.96
C LYS A 669 12.65 -22.55 -6.60
N ASP A 670 13.92 -22.61 -6.24
CA ASP A 670 14.97 -21.78 -6.83
C ASP A 670 15.27 -22.23 -8.28
N ARG A 671 15.41 -23.55 -8.50
CA ARG A 671 15.56 -24.16 -9.85
C ARG A 671 14.44 -23.70 -10.80
N LEU A 672 13.18 -23.73 -10.34
CA LEU A 672 12.04 -23.20 -11.10
C LEU A 672 12.17 -21.70 -11.38
N ALA A 673 12.51 -20.91 -10.36
CA ALA A 673 12.62 -19.47 -10.50
C ALA A 673 13.73 -19.06 -11.48
N ALA A 674 14.89 -19.72 -11.47
CA ALA A 674 15.98 -19.47 -12.41
C ALA A 674 15.52 -19.62 -13.87
N MET A 675 14.83 -20.72 -14.18
CA MET A 675 14.22 -21.01 -15.50
C MET A 675 13.06 -20.06 -15.89
N GLY A 676 12.69 -19.09 -15.04
CA GLY A 676 11.57 -18.19 -15.28
C GLY A 676 10.20 -18.81 -15.02
N LEU A 677 10.12 -19.88 -14.22
CA LEU A 677 8.86 -20.54 -13.89
C LEU A 677 8.42 -20.14 -12.47
N HIS A 678 7.13 -19.84 -12.29
CA HIS A 678 6.58 -19.58 -10.97
C HIS A 678 6.71 -20.83 -10.09
N TRP A 679 6.91 -20.68 -8.79
CA TRP A 679 7.03 -21.81 -7.85
C TRP A 679 5.72 -22.58 -7.59
N GLU A 680 4.69 -22.32 -8.40
CA GLU A 680 3.39 -23.01 -8.45
C GLU A 680 2.98 -23.31 -9.90
N ALA A 681 3.92 -23.19 -10.85
CA ALA A 681 3.67 -23.40 -12.28
C ALA A 681 3.32 -24.87 -12.61
N THR A 682 2.56 -25.05 -13.69
CA THR A 682 2.10 -26.37 -14.16
C THR A 682 2.72 -26.74 -15.51
N VAL A 683 2.91 -28.04 -15.75
CA VAL A 683 3.29 -28.59 -17.06
C VAL A 683 2.06 -29.11 -17.78
N ASN A 684 1.88 -28.70 -19.03
CA ASN A 684 0.95 -29.37 -19.93
C ASN A 684 1.62 -30.61 -20.52
N LEU A 685 1.16 -31.79 -20.12
CA LEU A 685 1.64 -33.05 -20.70
C LEU A 685 1.09 -33.24 -22.13
N PRO A 686 1.89 -33.79 -23.07
CA PRO A 686 1.37 -34.23 -24.36
C PRO A 686 0.34 -35.36 -24.15
N LYS A 687 -0.64 -35.45 -25.06
CA LYS A 687 -1.69 -36.46 -24.97
C LYS A 687 -1.09 -37.87 -25.08
N GLN A 688 -1.48 -38.75 -24.16
CA GLN A 688 -1.46 -40.19 -24.41
C GLN A 688 -2.88 -40.61 -24.81
N ASP A 689 -3.02 -41.42 -25.86
CA ASP A 689 -4.31 -41.71 -26.52
C ASP A 689 -5.19 -42.73 -25.77
N SER A 690 -5.18 -42.71 -24.44
CA SER A 690 -6.03 -43.54 -23.58
C SER A 690 -6.47 -42.77 -22.33
N VAL A 691 -7.78 -42.51 -22.22
CA VAL A 691 -8.46 -41.70 -21.18
C VAL A 691 -8.13 -40.20 -21.27
N GLY A 692 -9.14 -39.41 -21.69
CA GLY A 692 -8.94 -38.04 -22.17
C GLY A 692 -9.03 -36.95 -21.10
N GLU A 693 -8.03 -36.83 -20.22
CA GLU A 693 -7.79 -35.62 -19.44
C GLU A 693 -6.57 -34.86 -19.97
N LYS A 694 -6.68 -33.53 -20.14
CA LYS A 694 -5.50 -32.63 -20.20
C LYS A 694 -4.93 -32.49 -18.79
N GLY A 695 -4.24 -33.52 -18.32
CA GLY A 695 -3.64 -33.55 -16.98
C GLY A 695 -2.48 -32.56 -16.83
N SER A 696 -2.79 -31.28 -16.61
CA SER A 696 -1.80 -30.25 -16.28
C SER A 696 -1.31 -30.48 -14.84
N ARG A 697 0.00 -30.71 -14.66
CA ARG A 697 0.57 -31.15 -13.36
C ARG A 697 1.48 -30.09 -12.74
N PRO A 698 1.34 -29.75 -11.44
CA PRO A 698 2.18 -28.73 -10.79
C PRO A 698 3.64 -29.20 -10.64
N LEU A 699 4.58 -28.41 -11.15
CA LEU A 699 6.02 -28.72 -11.19
C LEU A 699 6.67 -28.91 -9.81
N THR A 700 6.08 -28.32 -8.76
CA THR A 700 6.57 -28.49 -7.39
C THR A 700 6.22 -29.86 -6.79
N GLN A 701 5.30 -30.63 -7.37
CA GLN A 701 4.85 -31.93 -6.86
C GLN A 701 5.34 -33.09 -7.74
N GLY A 702 5.61 -34.25 -7.14
CA GLY A 702 6.20 -35.40 -7.84
C GLY A 702 7.70 -35.23 -8.11
N TYR A 703 8.19 -35.87 -9.18
CA TYR A 703 9.62 -36.00 -9.49
C TYR A 703 10.04 -35.47 -10.87
N ILE A 704 9.10 -34.98 -11.69
CA ILE A 704 9.29 -34.66 -13.12
C ILE A 704 10.53 -33.78 -13.34
N LEU A 705 10.56 -32.58 -12.72
CA LEU A 705 11.66 -31.64 -12.87
C LEU A 705 13.00 -32.24 -12.47
N ASP A 706 13.05 -32.91 -11.32
CA ASP A 706 14.30 -33.45 -10.79
C ASP A 706 14.81 -34.63 -11.64
N THR A 707 13.93 -35.43 -12.26
CA THR A 707 14.34 -36.45 -13.24
C THR A 707 14.87 -35.87 -14.54
N LEU A 708 14.31 -34.75 -15.03
CA LEU A 708 14.83 -34.04 -16.20
C LEU A 708 16.20 -33.40 -15.89
N ILE A 709 16.36 -32.78 -14.73
CA ILE A 709 17.65 -32.22 -14.28
C ILE A 709 18.69 -33.34 -14.12
N ALA A 710 18.35 -34.49 -13.51
CA ALA A 710 19.29 -35.62 -13.40
C ALA A 710 19.70 -36.21 -14.75
N LYS A 711 18.78 -36.28 -15.72
CA LYS A 711 19.02 -36.69 -17.12
C LYS A 711 20.04 -35.77 -17.81
N GLU A 712 19.88 -34.45 -17.69
CA GLU A 712 20.81 -33.49 -18.31
C GLU A 712 22.13 -33.35 -17.54
N LEU A 713 22.14 -33.43 -16.21
CA LEU A 713 23.39 -33.47 -15.43
C LEU A 713 24.24 -34.70 -15.79
N LYS A 714 23.60 -35.86 -16.02
CA LYS A 714 24.28 -37.07 -16.53
C LYS A 714 24.82 -36.89 -17.96
N ARG A 715 24.23 -36.04 -18.79
CA ARG A 715 24.74 -35.64 -20.11
C ARG A 715 25.86 -34.60 -20.03
N HIS A 716 25.90 -33.79 -18.96
CA HIS A 716 26.91 -32.78 -18.73
C HIS A 716 28.20 -33.35 -18.09
N HIS A 717 28.08 -34.38 -17.26
CA HIS A 717 29.21 -35.02 -16.57
C HIS A 717 30.28 -35.52 -17.56
N GLY A 718 31.49 -34.98 -17.44
CA GLY A 718 32.63 -35.21 -18.33
C GLY A 718 32.90 -34.08 -19.33
N ASN A 719 31.97 -33.12 -19.47
CA ASN A 719 32.14 -31.93 -20.31
C ASN A 719 32.42 -30.64 -19.51
N GLY A 720 32.15 -30.65 -18.19
CA GLY A 720 32.47 -29.54 -17.27
C GLY A 720 33.85 -29.65 -16.63
N THR A 721 34.16 -28.73 -15.73
CA THR A 721 35.38 -28.74 -14.89
C THR A 721 35.42 -29.92 -13.93
N GLU A 722 36.60 -30.22 -13.37
CA GLU A 722 36.77 -31.34 -12.41
C GLU A 722 35.91 -31.15 -11.15
N GLU A 723 35.81 -29.92 -10.63
CA GLU A 723 34.97 -29.57 -9.48
C GLU A 723 33.47 -29.79 -9.77
N GLU A 724 33.00 -29.35 -10.95
CA GLU A 724 31.63 -29.57 -11.41
C GLU A 724 31.33 -31.07 -11.58
N ASN A 725 32.21 -31.81 -12.24
CA ASN A 725 32.04 -33.24 -12.45
C ASN A 725 32.01 -34.00 -11.11
N ALA A 726 32.88 -33.64 -10.16
CA ALA A 726 32.86 -34.20 -8.81
C ALA A 726 31.57 -33.87 -8.04
N ALA A 727 31.08 -32.63 -8.11
CA ALA A 727 29.82 -32.21 -7.50
C ALA A 727 28.60 -32.92 -8.13
N ILE A 728 28.59 -33.08 -9.45
CA ILE A 728 27.53 -33.80 -10.19
C ILE A 728 27.55 -35.30 -9.83
N ALA A 729 28.73 -35.94 -9.83
CA ALA A 729 28.87 -37.35 -9.45
C ALA A 729 28.42 -37.59 -8.01
N LYS A 730 28.80 -36.70 -7.08
CA LYS A 730 28.32 -36.71 -5.69
C LYS A 730 26.80 -36.57 -5.61
N TYR A 731 26.22 -35.57 -6.26
CA TYR A 731 24.77 -35.33 -6.24
C TYR A 731 23.96 -36.50 -6.80
N LEU A 732 24.39 -37.10 -7.91
CA LEU A 732 23.71 -38.24 -8.53
C LEU A 732 23.81 -39.51 -7.66
N LYS A 733 24.93 -39.69 -6.96
CA LYS A 733 25.15 -40.78 -6.01
C LYS A 733 24.36 -40.60 -4.72
N GLU A 734 24.34 -39.41 -4.13
CA GLU A 734 23.60 -39.12 -2.90
C GLU A 734 22.07 -39.06 -3.10
N THR A 735 21.61 -38.53 -4.24
CA THR A 735 20.16 -38.29 -4.49
C THR A 735 19.45 -39.46 -5.17
N TYR A 736 20.15 -40.22 -6.03
CA TYR A 736 19.55 -41.31 -6.83
C TYR A 736 20.27 -42.65 -6.70
N ASN A 737 21.29 -42.75 -5.84
CA ASN A 737 22.17 -43.93 -5.71
C ASN A 737 22.82 -44.34 -7.05
N PHE A 738 23.01 -43.39 -7.98
CA PHE A 738 23.56 -43.63 -9.31
C PHE A 738 25.03 -43.22 -9.38
N ASP A 739 25.92 -44.21 -9.44
CA ASP A 739 27.37 -44.00 -9.43
C ASP A 739 27.94 -43.80 -10.85
N VAL A 740 28.10 -42.54 -11.26
CA VAL A 740 28.63 -42.16 -12.58
C VAL A 740 30.11 -42.53 -12.76
N THR A 741 30.84 -42.78 -11.66
CA THR A 741 32.29 -43.08 -11.70
C THR A 741 32.60 -44.51 -12.13
N ARG A 742 31.59 -45.40 -12.09
CA ARG A 742 31.72 -46.77 -12.58
C ARG A 742 31.67 -46.77 -14.11
N LYS A 743 32.81 -47.08 -14.74
CA LYS A 743 32.82 -47.48 -16.16
C LYS A 743 31.80 -48.62 -16.38
N PRO A 744 31.11 -48.67 -17.53
CA PRO A 744 30.29 -49.83 -17.86
C PRO A 744 31.17 -51.08 -17.88
N ILE A 745 30.62 -52.20 -17.43
CA ILE A 745 31.32 -53.49 -17.47
C ILE A 745 31.53 -53.84 -18.94
N GLU A 746 32.78 -53.97 -19.37
CA GLU A 746 33.12 -54.50 -20.68
C GLU A 746 32.68 -55.97 -20.70
N TYR A 747 31.67 -56.26 -21.53
CA TYR A 747 31.23 -57.64 -21.76
C TYR A 747 32.28 -58.34 -22.60
N VAL A 748 33.21 -59.02 -21.92
CA VAL A 748 34.09 -60.00 -22.57
C VAL A 748 33.21 -61.20 -22.95
N PRO A 749 33.03 -61.52 -24.25
CA PRO A 749 32.25 -62.69 -24.64
C PRO A 749 33.00 -63.95 -24.23
N ALA A 750 32.39 -64.76 -23.36
CA ALA A 750 32.92 -66.09 -23.07
C ALA A 750 32.78 -66.98 -24.32
N GLU A 751 33.90 -67.51 -24.81
CA GLU A 751 33.91 -68.38 -25.99
C GLU A 751 33.55 -69.83 -25.63
N SER A 752 32.66 -70.42 -26.42
CA SER A 752 32.36 -71.87 -26.45
C SER A 752 31.70 -72.45 -25.18
N THR A 753 31.06 -73.64 -25.18
CA THR A 753 30.87 -74.67 -26.21
C THR A 753 29.38 -75.06 -26.35
N THR A 754 29.02 -75.70 -27.46
CA THR A 754 27.70 -76.33 -27.67
C THR A 754 27.55 -77.62 -26.85
N GLN A 755 26.50 -77.75 -26.04
CA GLN A 755 25.99 -79.04 -25.55
C GLN A 755 24.45 -79.01 -25.38
N SER A 756 23.83 -80.18 -25.17
CA SER A 756 22.42 -80.42 -25.48
C SER A 756 21.48 -80.31 -24.28
N SER A 757 20.25 -79.83 -24.51
CA SER A 757 19.21 -79.63 -23.49
C SER A 757 18.55 -80.93 -22.98
N ALA A 758 19.22 -82.08 -23.11
CA ALA A 758 18.73 -83.39 -22.68
C ALA A 758 19.12 -83.70 -21.22
N ASP A 759 20.34 -83.34 -20.83
CA ASP A 759 20.92 -83.75 -19.54
C ASP A 759 20.40 -82.91 -18.36
N GLU A 760 20.08 -81.63 -18.60
CA GLU A 760 19.45 -80.75 -17.61
C GLU A 760 18.06 -81.27 -17.17
N MET A 761 17.28 -81.85 -18.11
CA MET A 761 15.99 -82.45 -17.78
C MET A 761 16.15 -83.70 -16.89
N GLN A 762 17.22 -84.49 -17.06
CA GLN A 762 17.48 -85.64 -16.20
C GLN A 762 17.86 -85.21 -14.78
N GLN A 763 18.63 -84.13 -14.62
CA GLN A 763 18.96 -83.60 -13.30
C GLN A 763 17.73 -83.01 -12.59
N ALA A 764 16.84 -82.31 -13.31
CA ALA A 764 15.57 -81.84 -12.77
C ALA A 764 14.65 -83.00 -12.32
N MET A 765 14.54 -84.06 -13.12
CA MET A 765 13.70 -85.22 -12.81
C MET A 765 14.14 -86.01 -11.56
N MET A 766 15.38 -85.86 -11.10
CA MET A 766 15.92 -86.60 -9.95
C MET A 766 15.77 -85.85 -8.61
N ALA A 767 15.32 -84.60 -8.61
CA ALA A 767 15.16 -83.78 -7.40
C ALA A 767 13.77 -83.90 -6.73
N ASP A 768 12.70 -84.19 -7.51
CA ASP A 768 11.29 -84.08 -7.09
C ASP A 768 10.70 -85.39 -6.49
N LEU A 769 11.52 -86.25 -5.87
CA LEU A 769 11.08 -87.57 -5.40
C LEU A 769 11.04 -87.78 -3.87
N THR A 770 9.85 -87.46 -3.33
CA THR A 770 9.18 -88.13 -2.18
C THR A 770 9.51 -87.58 -0.75
N PRO A 771 8.66 -87.81 0.28
CA PRO A 771 7.68 -86.77 0.69
C PRO A 771 7.46 -86.63 2.23
N THR A 772 6.39 -85.93 2.68
CA THR A 772 5.30 -86.45 3.56
C THR A 772 4.64 -85.40 4.51
N GLN A 773 3.34 -85.11 4.29
CA GLN A 773 2.31 -84.60 5.24
C GLN A 773 2.53 -83.20 5.93
N GLU A 774 1.50 -82.43 6.36
CA GLU A 774 0.04 -82.58 6.30
C GLU A 774 -0.78 -81.26 6.42
N GLN A 775 -2.00 -81.21 5.83
CA GLN A 775 -3.21 -80.46 6.26
C GLN A 775 -3.14 -78.90 6.47
N VAL A 776 -4.23 -78.09 6.52
CA VAL A 776 -5.58 -77.98 5.92
C VAL A 776 -6.08 -76.56 6.32
N TRP A 777 -6.87 -75.73 5.62
CA TRP A 777 -7.71 -75.75 4.40
C TRP A 777 -7.67 -74.29 3.79
N LEU A 778 -8.42 -73.83 2.77
CA LEU A 778 -9.53 -74.34 1.94
C LEU A 778 -9.38 -73.79 0.48
N ASP A 779 -10.47 -73.77 -0.30
CA ASP A 779 -10.57 -73.51 -1.76
C ASP A 779 -12.07 -73.19 -2.08
N PRO A 780 -12.64 -73.13 -3.32
CA PRO A 780 -12.13 -72.85 -4.68
C PRO A 780 -13.10 -71.88 -5.48
N PRO A 781 -13.41 -72.06 -6.78
CA PRO A 781 -12.70 -71.74 -8.06
C PRO A 781 -13.55 -70.78 -8.98
N LYS A 782 -13.57 -70.73 -10.34
CA LYS A 782 -12.92 -71.46 -11.48
C LYS A 782 -12.99 -70.68 -12.83
N SER A 783 -11.83 -70.36 -13.43
CA SER A 783 -11.57 -70.53 -14.90
C SER A 783 -12.34 -69.64 -15.94
N ARG A 784 -12.03 -69.59 -17.25
CA ARG A 784 -11.03 -70.32 -18.10
C ARG A 784 -10.68 -69.57 -19.42
N GLN A 785 -9.63 -70.09 -20.07
CA GLN A 785 -9.21 -70.10 -21.49
C GLN A 785 -10.32 -69.97 -22.59
N ALA A 786 -10.07 -69.65 -23.87
CA ALA A 786 -8.87 -69.15 -24.61
C ALA A 786 -9.22 -68.79 -26.09
N SER A 787 -8.19 -68.45 -26.89
CA SER A 787 -8.04 -68.63 -28.35
C SER A 787 -9.15 -68.11 -29.29
N GLY A 788 -8.82 -67.06 -30.07
CA GLY A 788 -9.74 -66.42 -31.01
C GLY A 788 -9.92 -67.09 -32.38
N ASN A 789 -10.62 -66.39 -33.28
CA ASN A 789 -10.40 -66.52 -34.72
C ASN A 789 -10.93 -65.34 -35.58
N ALA A 790 -10.12 -65.01 -36.59
CA ALA A 790 -10.42 -64.59 -37.96
C ALA A 790 -11.78 -63.98 -38.43
N ILE A 791 -11.66 -62.81 -39.09
CA ILE A 791 -12.13 -62.53 -40.48
C ILE A 791 -13.59 -62.05 -40.77
N GLN A 792 -13.69 -61.24 -41.86
CA GLN A 792 -14.86 -60.64 -42.55
C GLN A 792 -15.61 -59.52 -41.79
N LYS A 793 -15.74 -58.27 -42.29
CA LYS A 793 -16.16 -57.69 -43.61
C LYS A 793 -17.69 -57.66 -43.84
N ALA A 794 -18.30 -56.48 -43.66
CA ALA A 794 -19.33 -55.85 -44.53
C ALA A 794 -19.83 -54.55 -43.85
N VAL A 795 -19.54 -53.33 -44.34
CA VAL A 795 -20.27 -52.55 -45.39
C VAL A 795 -21.28 -51.53 -44.78
N GLN A 796 -21.59 -50.47 -45.54
CA GLN A 796 -22.63 -49.44 -45.30
C GLN A 796 -22.47 -48.42 -44.13
N ARG A 797 -21.87 -47.28 -44.49
CA ARG A 797 -22.44 -45.94 -44.20
C ARG A 797 -23.71 -45.72 -45.04
N PRO A 798 -24.52 -44.65 -44.81
CA PRO A 798 -24.80 -43.89 -43.57
C PRO A 798 -26.33 -43.71 -43.33
N ARG A 799 -26.73 -43.08 -42.21
CA ARG A 799 -27.65 -41.91 -42.25
C ARG A 799 -27.85 -41.17 -40.93
N GLU A 800 -28.14 -39.88 -41.11
CA GLU A 800 -28.97 -38.96 -40.31
C GLU A 800 -28.55 -38.56 -38.88
N GLN A 801 -28.74 -37.26 -38.62
CA GLN A 801 -28.41 -36.58 -37.37
C GLN A 801 -29.60 -36.64 -36.40
N LYS A 802 -29.31 -36.65 -35.10
CA LYS A 802 -30.23 -36.06 -34.12
C LYS A 802 -29.45 -35.33 -33.04
N SER A 803 -29.74 -34.04 -32.88
CA SER A 803 -29.15 -33.21 -31.84
C SER A 803 -29.56 -33.73 -30.47
N ARG A 804 -28.58 -33.98 -29.59
CA ARG A 804 -28.85 -34.09 -28.16
C ARG A 804 -29.21 -32.70 -27.66
N LYS A 805 -30.31 -32.61 -26.92
CA LYS A 805 -30.78 -31.38 -26.29
C LYS A 805 -30.24 -31.32 -24.86
N GLU A 806 -29.93 -30.13 -24.40
CA GLU A 806 -29.41 -29.90 -23.05
C GLU A 806 -30.59 -29.67 -22.10
N GLU A 807 -30.89 -30.67 -21.27
CA GLU A 807 -31.88 -30.59 -20.19
C GLU A 807 -31.20 -30.08 -18.91
N GLY A 808 -31.80 -29.06 -18.27
CA GLY A 808 -31.31 -28.50 -17.01
C GLY A 808 -32.40 -28.46 -15.93
N THR A 809 -31.96 -28.40 -14.68
CA THR A 809 -32.82 -28.31 -13.49
C THR A 809 -32.59 -26.97 -12.77
N TYR A 810 -33.69 -26.26 -12.51
CA TYR A 810 -33.70 -24.94 -11.88
C TYR A 810 -34.54 -24.99 -10.61
N SER A 811 -34.16 -24.26 -9.56
CA SER A 811 -35.03 -24.07 -8.40
C SER A 811 -35.11 -22.62 -7.95
N PHE A 812 -36.33 -22.21 -7.63
CA PHE A 812 -36.63 -20.93 -7.01
C PHE A 812 -37.75 -21.08 -6.00
N ASP A 813 -37.55 -20.49 -4.82
CA ASP A 813 -38.50 -20.42 -3.70
C ASP A 813 -39.21 -21.74 -3.38
N SER A 814 -38.44 -22.83 -3.40
CA SER A 814 -38.89 -24.22 -3.16
C SER A 814 -39.93 -24.75 -4.17
N THR A 815 -39.91 -24.21 -5.39
CA THR A 815 -40.41 -24.87 -6.61
C THR A 815 -39.24 -25.43 -7.42
N ILE A 816 -39.46 -26.47 -8.21
CA ILE A 816 -38.46 -27.11 -9.08
C ILE A 816 -38.98 -27.08 -10.51
N VAL A 817 -38.13 -26.65 -11.44
CA VAL A 817 -38.44 -26.54 -12.86
C VAL A 817 -37.38 -27.30 -13.62
N ASN A 818 -37.78 -28.22 -14.50
CA ASN A 818 -36.86 -28.94 -15.38
C ASN A 818 -37.18 -28.58 -16.83
N GLY A 819 -36.19 -28.33 -17.68
CA GLY A 819 -36.43 -28.00 -19.09
C GLY A 819 -35.18 -27.57 -19.85
N THR A 820 -35.32 -27.50 -21.17
CA THR A 820 -34.23 -27.10 -22.08
C THR A 820 -34.11 -25.59 -22.21
N ILE A 821 -32.90 -25.03 -22.10
CA ILE A 821 -32.68 -23.59 -22.30
C ILE A 821 -32.85 -23.26 -23.79
N THR A 822 -33.62 -22.22 -24.08
CA THR A 822 -33.78 -21.65 -25.43
C THR A 822 -33.03 -20.33 -25.58
N SER A 823 -32.99 -19.51 -24.52
CA SER A 823 -32.12 -18.33 -24.43
C SER A 823 -31.98 -17.83 -22.98
N VAL A 824 -30.93 -17.05 -22.72
CA VAL A 824 -30.70 -16.34 -21.45
C VAL A 824 -30.44 -14.86 -21.76
N SER A 825 -31.05 -13.94 -21.02
CA SER A 825 -30.78 -12.50 -21.18
C SER A 825 -29.60 -12.04 -20.30
N PRO A 826 -28.96 -10.88 -20.59
CA PRO A 826 -27.96 -10.27 -19.71
C PRO A 826 -28.46 -9.91 -18.30
N LEU A 827 -29.77 -10.01 -18.04
CA LEU A 827 -30.40 -9.86 -16.72
C LEU A 827 -30.79 -11.21 -16.10
N MET A 828 -30.17 -12.31 -16.58
CA MET A 828 -30.40 -13.71 -16.18
C MET A 828 -31.85 -14.21 -16.34
N ASN A 829 -32.69 -13.56 -17.15
CA ASN A 829 -34.00 -14.13 -17.49
C ASN A 829 -33.78 -15.33 -18.42
N VAL A 830 -34.28 -16.50 -18.04
CA VAL A 830 -34.11 -17.75 -18.79
C VAL A 830 -35.42 -18.12 -19.49
N ALA A 831 -35.36 -18.30 -20.81
CA ALA A 831 -36.45 -18.89 -21.58
C ALA A 831 -36.24 -20.40 -21.69
N LEU A 832 -37.21 -21.17 -21.18
CA LEU A 832 -37.20 -22.64 -21.14
C LEU A 832 -38.26 -23.21 -22.09
N ARG A 833 -37.96 -24.39 -22.64
CA ARG A 833 -38.85 -25.18 -23.50
C ARG A 833 -38.90 -26.64 -23.04
N ALA A 834 -40.05 -27.29 -23.26
CA ALA A 834 -40.36 -28.65 -22.78
C ALA A 834 -40.20 -28.75 -21.25
N VAL A 835 -41.03 -28.01 -20.54
CA VAL A 835 -40.85 -27.69 -19.12
C VAL A 835 -41.72 -28.57 -18.23
N LYS A 836 -41.13 -29.14 -17.18
CA LYS A 836 -41.84 -29.80 -16.07
C LYS A 836 -41.73 -28.90 -14.84
N TYR A 837 -42.85 -28.30 -14.43
CA TYR A 837 -42.95 -27.36 -13.31
C TYR A 837 -43.54 -28.06 -12.08
N THR A 838 -42.85 -27.98 -10.95
CA THR A 838 -43.18 -28.66 -9.69
C THR A 838 -43.29 -27.64 -8.56
N PRO A 839 -44.50 -27.19 -8.17
CA PRO A 839 -44.69 -26.30 -7.02
C PRO A 839 -44.57 -27.09 -5.71
N LYS A 840 -44.25 -26.39 -4.60
CA LYS A 840 -43.91 -26.98 -3.28
C LYS A 840 -44.96 -27.95 -2.66
N SER A 841 -46.16 -28.04 -3.20
CA SER A 841 -47.28 -28.78 -2.57
C SER A 841 -48.34 -29.27 -3.57
N ARG A 842 -48.01 -29.46 -4.85
CA ARG A 842 -48.91 -30.04 -5.87
C ARG A 842 -48.10 -30.84 -6.90
N ASP A 843 -48.81 -31.66 -7.67
CA ASP A 843 -48.24 -32.51 -8.72
C ASP A 843 -47.56 -31.72 -9.85
N THR A 844 -46.72 -32.42 -10.63
CA THR A 844 -45.91 -31.83 -11.70
C THR A 844 -46.78 -31.43 -12.91
N VAL A 845 -46.71 -30.17 -13.32
CA VAL A 845 -47.40 -29.67 -14.53
C VAL A 845 -46.42 -29.60 -15.69
N ALA A 846 -46.78 -30.16 -16.84
CA ALA A 846 -46.03 -30.00 -18.08
C ALA A 846 -46.46 -28.72 -18.83
N LEU A 847 -45.50 -27.97 -19.36
CA LEU A 847 -45.69 -26.72 -20.09
C LEU A 847 -44.74 -26.68 -21.30
N ASP A 848 -45.23 -26.29 -22.48
CA ASP A 848 -44.39 -26.28 -23.70
C ASP A 848 -43.25 -25.24 -23.63
N THR A 849 -43.53 -24.07 -23.04
CA THR A 849 -42.55 -23.01 -22.78
C THR A 849 -42.82 -22.33 -21.44
N MET A 850 -41.75 -21.81 -20.82
CA MET A 850 -41.84 -21.02 -19.58
C MET A 850 -40.70 -20.00 -19.56
N THR A 851 -40.95 -18.76 -19.14
CA THR A 851 -39.89 -17.78 -18.89
C THR A 851 -39.73 -17.57 -17.39
N VAL A 852 -38.50 -17.74 -16.88
CA VAL A 852 -38.17 -17.52 -15.47
C VAL A 852 -37.35 -16.24 -15.37
N ARG A 853 -37.76 -15.33 -14.47
CA ARG A 853 -37.08 -14.05 -14.27
C ARG A 853 -35.78 -14.26 -13.50
N GLY A 854 -34.68 -13.65 -13.94
CA GLY A 854 -33.36 -13.86 -13.32
C GLY A 854 -33.31 -13.50 -11.83
N SER A 855 -34.14 -12.56 -11.39
CA SER A 855 -34.25 -12.15 -9.98
C SER A 855 -34.91 -13.18 -9.06
N THR A 856 -35.49 -14.28 -9.58
CA THR A 856 -36.05 -15.36 -8.75
C THR A 856 -35.18 -16.61 -8.73
N ILE A 857 -34.33 -16.82 -9.74
CA ILE A 857 -33.48 -18.02 -9.84
C ILE A 857 -32.43 -18.01 -8.71
N ARG A 858 -32.36 -19.10 -7.93
CA ARG A 858 -31.38 -19.26 -6.84
C ARG A 858 -30.11 -19.98 -7.30
N TYR A 859 -30.27 -21.04 -8.08
CA TYR A 859 -29.20 -21.79 -8.72
C TYR A 859 -29.72 -22.50 -9.98
N ILE A 860 -28.79 -22.88 -10.85
CA ILE A 860 -29.02 -23.65 -12.07
C ILE A 860 -28.13 -24.89 -12.00
N ILE A 861 -28.72 -26.06 -12.22
CA ILE A 861 -27.98 -27.33 -12.40
C ILE A 861 -27.97 -27.63 -13.90
N LEU A 862 -26.78 -27.60 -14.48
CA LEU A 862 -26.50 -28.02 -15.86
C LEU A 862 -25.88 -29.43 -15.83
N PRO A 863 -25.96 -30.22 -16.91
CA PRO A 863 -25.27 -31.51 -16.99
C PRO A 863 -23.75 -31.34 -16.95
N ASP A 864 -23.06 -32.17 -16.17
CA ASP A 864 -21.58 -32.15 -16.04
C ASP A 864 -20.84 -32.39 -17.36
N SER A 865 -21.52 -32.90 -18.39
CA SER A 865 -20.98 -33.11 -19.74
C SER A 865 -20.99 -31.86 -20.63
N LEU A 866 -21.34 -30.68 -20.11
CA LEU A 866 -21.44 -29.44 -20.90
C LEU A 866 -20.10 -28.69 -20.99
N PRO A 867 -19.54 -28.45 -22.19
CA PRO A 867 -18.24 -27.77 -22.35
C PRO A 867 -18.37 -26.24 -22.20
N LEU A 868 -18.55 -25.77 -20.97
CA LEU A 868 -18.77 -24.36 -20.59
C LEU A 868 -17.80 -23.39 -21.25
N ASP A 869 -16.50 -23.71 -21.30
CA ASP A 869 -15.42 -22.89 -21.89
C ASP A 869 -15.64 -22.55 -23.38
N THR A 870 -16.47 -23.33 -24.09
CA THR A 870 -16.77 -23.11 -25.52
C THR A 870 -18.03 -22.28 -25.77
N LEU A 871 -18.88 -22.12 -24.74
CA LEU A 871 -20.15 -21.40 -24.79
C LEU A 871 -20.08 -20.03 -24.09
N LEU A 872 -19.16 -19.86 -23.13
CA LEU A 872 -18.91 -18.61 -22.41
C LEU A 872 -17.88 -17.71 -23.11
N ILE A 873 -18.08 -17.46 -24.41
CA ILE A 873 -17.26 -16.53 -25.20
C ILE A 873 -18.03 -15.21 -25.34
N ASP A 874 -17.47 -14.11 -24.83
CA ASP A 874 -18.03 -12.76 -24.98
C ASP A 874 -18.25 -12.39 -26.45
N ASP A 875 -19.39 -11.75 -26.73
CA ASP A 875 -19.82 -11.39 -28.09
C ASP A 875 -19.10 -10.13 -28.61
N ALA A 876 -17.78 -10.20 -28.69
CA ALA A 876 -16.94 -9.20 -29.33
C ALA A 876 -17.30 -9.12 -30.83
N PRO A 877 -17.57 -7.92 -31.39
CA PRO A 877 -18.11 -7.78 -32.75
C PRO A 877 -17.10 -8.24 -33.82
N LYS A 878 -17.29 -9.47 -34.32
CA LYS A 878 -16.37 -10.12 -35.26
C LYS A 878 -16.20 -9.30 -36.55
N PRO A 879 -14.97 -8.90 -36.93
CA PRO A 879 -14.72 -8.15 -38.16
C PRO A 879 -15.05 -9.00 -39.40
N LYS A 880 -15.72 -8.39 -40.38
CA LYS A 880 -16.21 -9.07 -41.60
C LYS A 880 -15.09 -9.36 -42.61
N ASN A 881 -14.32 -10.41 -42.36
CA ASN A 881 -13.43 -11.00 -43.38
C ASN A 881 -14.27 -11.69 -44.47
N LYS A 882 -14.71 -10.93 -45.48
CA LYS A 882 -15.37 -11.47 -46.67
C LYS A 882 -14.34 -12.21 -47.53
N ALA A 883 -14.43 -13.54 -47.57
CA ALA A 883 -13.73 -14.33 -48.58
C ALA A 883 -14.20 -13.94 -49.99
N ARG A 884 -13.25 -13.74 -50.90
CA ARG A 884 -13.49 -13.35 -52.30
C ARG A 884 -13.70 -14.61 -53.14
N LYS A 885 -14.79 -14.66 -53.92
CA LYS A 885 -14.98 -15.63 -55.01
C LYS A 885 -15.58 -14.90 -56.21
N GLU A 886 -15.24 -15.35 -57.41
CA GLU A 886 -15.32 -14.55 -58.64
C GLU A 886 -16.59 -14.78 -59.45
N ALA A 887 -17.03 -13.75 -60.19
CA ALA A 887 -17.55 -13.84 -61.56
C ALA A 887 -17.76 -12.43 -62.19
N ALA A 888 -17.69 -12.37 -63.52
CA ALA A 888 -18.33 -11.39 -64.43
C ALA A 888 -18.05 -9.87 -64.29
N GLY A 889 -17.02 -9.39 -65.02
CA GLY A 889 -17.11 -8.34 -66.07
C GLY A 889 -17.48 -6.88 -65.74
N GLY A 890 -16.95 -5.92 -66.52
CA GLY A 890 -17.59 -4.58 -66.62
C GLY A 890 -16.77 -3.27 -66.72
N ASP A 891 -15.68 -3.21 -67.50
CA ASP A 891 -15.20 -1.99 -68.20
C ASP A 891 -14.59 -0.76 -67.40
N ARG A 892 -13.84 0.08 -68.14
CA ARG A 892 -13.40 1.48 -67.88
C ARG A 892 -12.71 1.89 -66.57
N GLY A 893 -11.42 1.56 -66.50
CA GLY A 893 -10.29 2.52 -66.56
C GLY A 893 -10.28 3.85 -65.77
N GLY A 894 -9.19 4.08 -65.01
CA GLY A 894 -8.80 5.37 -64.45
C GLY A 894 -7.34 5.37 -63.96
N ARG A 895 -6.55 6.43 -64.23
CA ARG A 895 -5.11 6.53 -63.89
C ARG A 895 -4.87 7.26 -62.56
N GLY A 896 -3.91 6.77 -61.78
CA GLY A 896 -2.87 7.62 -61.16
C GLY A 896 -2.96 7.95 -59.66
N GLY A 897 -1.85 7.71 -58.96
CA GLY A 897 -1.47 8.39 -57.70
C GLY A 897 -2.11 7.87 -56.39
N GLY A 898 -1.45 7.99 -55.22
CA GLY A 898 -0.11 8.59 -55.06
C GLY A 898 0.43 8.87 -53.65
N ARG A 899 -0.05 8.21 -52.57
CA ARG A 899 0.35 8.37 -51.14
C ARG A 899 -0.11 9.67 -50.43
N GLY A 900 -0.34 9.55 -49.12
CA GLY A 900 -0.65 10.65 -48.17
C GLY A 900 -2.12 11.09 -48.19
N GLY A 901 -2.90 11.10 -47.10
CA GLY A 901 -2.56 10.85 -45.69
C GLY A 901 -1.88 12.05 -45.02
N GLY A 902 -2.50 12.77 -44.07
CA GLY A 902 -3.88 12.73 -43.58
C GLY A 902 -4.01 13.61 -42.33
N ARG A 903 -5.05 14.46 -42.22
CA ARG A 903 -5.17 15.45 -41.12
C ARG A 903 -6.61 15.89 -40.81
N GLY A 904 -6.99 15.77 -39.53
CA GLY A 904 -8.13 16.49 -38.92
C GLY A 904 -9.54 15.93 -39.21
N ARG A 905 -10.61 16.49 -38.60
CA ARG A 905 -10.65 17.52 -37.54
C ARG A 905 -12.05 17.61 -36.90
N GLY A 906 -12.14 17.71 -35.57
CA GLY A 906 -13.40 18.00 -34.84
C GLY A 906 -14.42 16.85 -34.81
N GLY A 907 -15.54 16.96 -34.09
CA GLY A 907 -16.00 18.06 -33.21
C GLY A 907 -17.41 17.81 -32.65
N GLY A 908 -17.84 18.58 -31.63
CA GLY A 908 -19.13 18.40 -30.93
C GLY A 908 -19.02 17.43 -29.75
N ARG A 909 -19.19 17.78 -28.46
CA ARG A 909 -19.70 18.96 -27.73
C ARG A 909 -21.23 19.03 -27.53
N GLY A 910 -21.68 18.52 -26.37
CA GLY A 910 -22.98 18.81 -25.72
C GLY A 910 -24.18 17.95 -26.14
N ARG A 911 -25.32 17.95 -25.43
CA ARG A 911 -25.58 18.16 -23.97
C ARG A 911 -27.08 17.86 -23.70
N GLY A 912 -27.42 17.24 -22.56
CA GLY A 912 -28.80 17.03 -22.08
C GLY A 912 -29.52 15.83 -22.73
N GLY A 913 -30.49 15.17 -22.09
CA GLY A 913 -30.89 15.10 -20.67
C GLY A 913 -31.08 13.62 -20.28
N GLY A 914 -31.30 13.19 -19.03
CA GLY A 914 -31.88 13.87 -17.88
C GLY A 914 -33.09 13.07 -17.36
N GLY A 915 -32.87 11.98 -16.60
CA GLY A 915 -33.98 11.07 -16.23
C GLY A 915 -33.64 9.86 -15.34
N ARG A 916 -33.50 10.08 -14.03
CA ARG A 916 -33.79 9.17 -12.89
C ARG A 916 -33.66 7.63 -13.11
N GLY A 917 -32.63 6.98 -12.53
CA GLY A 917 -32.56 5.51 -12.44
C GLY A 917 -31.57 4.96 -11.37
N ARG A 918 -32.09 4.39 -10.28
CA ARG A 918 -31.33 3.95 -9.09
C ARG A 918 -30.37 2.76 -9.33
N GLY A 919 -29.06 3.01 -9.19
CA GLY A 919 -28.09 2.36 -8.28
C GLY A 919 -27.96 0.82 -8.07
N ARG A 920 -26.77 0.42 -7.55
CA ARG A 920 -26.23 -0.95 -7.33
C ARG A 920 -25.75 -1.64 -8.63
N GLY A 921 -24.52 -2.13 -8.77
CA GLY A 921 -23.32 -2.03 -7.92
C GLY A 921 -23.02 -3.23 -7.03
N PHE A 922 -21.73 -3.55 -6.88
CA PHE A 922 -21.15 -4.38 -5.82
C PHE A 922 -19.98 -3.63 -5.16
#